data_AF-A0A7Y3R4A8-F1
#
_entry.id   AF-A0A7Y3R4A8-F1
#
_cell.length_a   1.000
_cell.length_b   1.000
_cell.length_c   1.000
_cell.angle_alpha   90.00
_cell.angle_beta   90.00
_cell.angle_gamma   90.00
#
_symmetry.space_group_name_H-M   'P 1'
#
loop_
_entity.id
_entity.type
_entity.pdbx_description
1 polymer ?
#
loop_
_entity_poly.entity_id
_entity_poly.type
_entity_poly.pdbx_seq_one_letter_code
_entity_poly.pdbx_strand_id
1 'polypeptide(L)'
;MTFKQKTLAVVITATLIGCNAEDNKELPISNDNVYPPIATEVVAPALYVGETVKGTYKFVDPNATPRAEEGSAYSWRNAADETEIVATQVLPVYAYLEGLNLKFCVTPKAQGDINTVGTENCSLPKTVNGPLGEKPVATNVAITPASTPTVGDTLTGSYDYTGETEGTSAFAWKTSTDTVGTEQTITLGNTLEGKQVQFCVTPKTDSTPAVAGDEVCSALTDAITAKAGSAPVASNITFSADAFVGVELTADYAFTDADGDLEGSSTYSWKSGVNEVSTTKTYTPVEGDKGTALEFCVTPVAKTGTPTSGTEVCATTTPVAVVSEAKPTASNVIAEVEAPATDTEVGATLRGNYDYAQADGSLEGASTAVWKVDNIAGEVCTDARTCDYTITQADLGKALDFCVTPQTALNTAGDEVCLTSKVTPKGIKIEGKLEYDQELIATVYGYAADATLGEWKVDTSNKNGPAGDLAPTVQKTSNTYKIGARNGLLTDYAWFAAPEVLEARDFIGKTVEYCVDVNGTEKCVNAANSASVTGGLYYDATDASKRGIEPIREIVNGALIYHRPLTVAETQLKDKVGFGANLLTAAAPQPFNGIEWAMYNHNQVNVYEACTNLYADNTWALPIGNTGGYYDGNHYPANNAPDPSGDSSMSDLNANQITSNEEDDRFISPVFGWPTGAKTPVDIKTHYMSASMRTTADKWNGTYWSLRMYASVNSSSANLTPDTNMFVSCVTAPVIP
;
A
#
# COMPACT_ATOMS: atom_id res chain seq x y z
N MET A 1 -35.08 -35.17 77.72
CA MET A 1 -35.01 -33.85 78.41
C MET A 1 -35.83 -32.85 77.61
N THR A 2 -36.41 -31.89 78.32
CA THR A 2 -37.70 -31.25 78.06
C THR A 2 -37.57 -29.84 77.44
N PHE A 3 -38.53 -29.53 76.57
CA PHE A 3 -38.97 -28.26 75.93
C PHE A 3 -38.73 -26.89 76.61
N LYS A 4 -38.56 -25.82 75.79
CA LYS A 4 -39.52 -24.68 75.63
C LYS A 4 -39.05 -23.53 74.69
N GLN A 5 -39.97 -23.13 73.78
CA GLN A 5 -40.36 -21.78 73.27
C GLN A 5 -39.36 -20.59 73.20
N LYS A 6 -39.37 -19.85 72.08
CA LYS A 6 -39.97 -18.49 71.96
C LYS A 6 -39.94 -17.91 70.53
N THR A 7 -41.03 -17.22 70.20
CA THR A 7 -41.39 -16.45 68.99
C THR A 7 -40.80 -15.02 69.02
N LEU A 8 -40.62 -14.39 67.84
CA LEU A 8 -41.05 -13.01 67.46
C LEU A 8 -39.99 -12.10 66.77
N ALA A 9 -40.35 -11.67 65.55
CA ALA A 9 -40.13 -10.42 64.79
C ALA A 9 -38.75 -9.71 64.70
N VAL A 10 -38.29 -9.50 63.46
CA VAL A 10 -37.46 -8.36 62.99
C VAL A 10 -37.89 -8.05 61.53
N VAL A 11 -38.72 -7.04 61.29
CA VAL A 11 -38.39 -5.73 60.69
C VAL A 11 -37.47 -5.83 59.45
N ILE A 12 -38.03 -5.71 58.24
CA ILE A 12 -37.27 -5.29 57.06
C ILE A 12 -37.68 -3.86 56.74
N THR A 13 -36.71 -2.98 56.97
CA THR A 13 -36.70 -1.54 56.70
C THR A 13 -36.76 -1.27 55.20
N ALA A 14 -37.71 -0.41 54.80
CA ALA A 14 -37.65 0.31 53.55
C ALA A 14 -36.46 1.30 53.58
N THR A 15 -35.55 1.16 52.61
CA THR A 15 -34.50 2.15 52.37
C THR A 15 -35.03 3.28 51.50
N LEU A 16 -35.30 4.42 52.14
CA LEU A 16 -35.24 5.74 51.53
C LEU A 16 -33.76 6.17 51.43
N ILE A 17 -33.29 6.39 50.21
CA ILE A 17 -32.19 7.29 49.80
C ILE A 17 -32.84 8.03 48.62
N GLY A 18 -32.98 9.34 48.51
CA GLY A 18 -32.25 10.50 49.01
C GLY A 18 -32.66 11.64 48.07
N CYS A 19 -32.94 12.82 48.63
CA CYS A 19 -33.55 13.97 47.99
C CYS A 19 -32.76 14.59 46.82
N ASN A 20 -33.48 15.30 45.94
CA ASN A 20 -33.20 16.73 45.72
C ASN A 20 -34.54 17.49 45.59
N ALA A 21 -34.66 18.52 46.39
CA ALA A 21 -35.79 19.42 46.46
C ALA A 21 -35.74 20.43 45.30
N GLU A 22 -36.90 20.85 44.80
CA GLU A 22 -37.22 22.28 44.64
C GLU A 22 -38.73 22.47 44.42
N ASP A 23 -39.26 23.39 45.23
CA ASP A 23 -40.48 24.19 45.11
C ASP A 23 -41.88 23.54 45.16
N ASN A 24 -42.45 23.66 46.36
CA ASN A 24 -43.88 23.85 46.60
C ASN A 24 -44.45 24.95 45.69
N LYS A 25 -45.16 24.54 44.64
CA LYS A 25 -46.33 25.28 44.15
C LYS A 25 -47.58 24.52 44.55
N GLU A 26 -48.52 25.27 45.11
CA GLU A 26 -49.77 24.84 45.70
C GLU A 26 -50.49 23.74 44.90
N LEU A 27 -50.90 22.68 45.60
CA LEU A 27 -51.82 21.66 45.12
C LEU A 27 -53.21 22.29 44.86
N PRO A 28 -53.76 22.20 43.64
CA PRO A 28 -55.18 22.44 43.44
C PRO A 28 -55.96 21.27 44.06
N ILE A 29 -56.70 21.60 45.09
CA ILE A 29 -57.74 20.82 45.76
C ILE A 29 -58.80 20.28 44.76
N SER A 30 -58.48 19.16 44.10
CA SER A 30 -59.41 18.05 43.79
C SER A 30 -58.62 16.74 43.87
N ASN A 31 -58.84 16.00 44.95
CA ASN A 31 -58.05 14.83 45.35
C ASN A 31 -58.48 13.56 44.59
N ASP A 32 -58.47 13.59 43.26
CA ASP A 32 -58.73 12.42 42.41
C ASP A 32 -57.39 11.83 41.93
N ASN A 33 -56.61 11.26 42.86
CA ASN A 33 -55.47 10.42 42.50
C ASN A 33 -56.01 9.14 41.84
N VAL A 34 -56.15 9.17 40.52
CA VAL A 34 -56.53 7.98 39.73
C VAL A 34 -55.31 7.04 39.68
N TYR A 35 -55.40 5.88 40.30
CA TYR A 35 -54.36 4.85 40.33
C TYR A 35 -54.49 3.90 39.12
N PRO A 36 -53.38 3.33 38.63
CA PRO A 36 -53.43 2.35 37.57
C PRO A 36 -54.08 1.02 38.00
N PRO A 37 -54.70 0.27 37.07
CA PRO A 37 -55.23 -1.06 37.36
C PRO A 37 -54.13 -2.06 37.69
N ILE A 38 -54.48 -3.19 38.31
CA ILE A 38 -53.56 -4.24 38.74
C ILE A 38 -54.09 -5.60 38.27
N ALA A 39 -53.22 -6.43 37.72
CA ALA A 39 -53.50 -7.83 37.44
C ALA A 39 -53.07 -8.66 38.65
N THR A 40 -54.00 -9.40 39.24
CA THR A 40 -53.75 -10.32 40.35
C THR A 40 -54.10 -11.75 39.92
N GLU A 41 -53.68 -12.74 40.72
CA GLU A 41 -54.01 -14.15 40.46
C GLU A 41 -53.61 -14.64 39.05
N VAL A 42 -52.47 -14.15 38.52
CA VAL A 42 -51.97 -14.53 37.20
C VAL A 42 -51.43 -15.97 37.24
N VAL A 43 -52.05 -16.87 36.48
CA VAL A 43 -51.78 -18.32 36.52
C VAL A 43 -51.65 -18.88 35.09
N ALA A 44 -50.61 -19.67 34.88
CA ALA A 44 -50.45 -20.54 33.72
C ALA A 44 -50.90 -21.99 34.06
N PRO A 45 -51.72 -22.64 33.22
CA PRO A 45 -52.05 -24.07 33.36
C PRO A 45 -50.84 -24.99 33.11
N ALA A 46 -51.03 -26.30 33.29
CA ALA A 46 -50.04 -27.28 32.86
C ALA A 46 -49.86 -27.23 31.33
N LEU A 47 -48.63 -27.49 30.86
CA LEU A 47 -48.25 -27.37 29.46
C LEU A 47 -47.79 -28.74 28.95
N TYR A 48 -48.48 -29.28 27.95
CA TYR A 48 -48.09 -30.51 27.24
C TYR A 48 -48.02 -30.24 25.74
N VAL A 49 -46.99 -30.77 25.07
CA VAL A 49 -46.83 -30.62 23.63
C VAL A 49 -48.08 -31.12 22.90
N GLY A 50 -48.59 -30.23 22.04
CA GLY A 50 -49.73 -30.40 21.16
C GLY A 50 -51.08 -29.97 21.76
N GLU A 51 -51.13 -29.53 23.02
CA GLU A 51 -52.32 -28.90 23.59
C GLU A 51 -52.42 -27.41 23.19
N THR A 52 -53.62 -26.84 23.34
CA THR A 52 -53.83 -25.38 23.29
C THR A 52 -54.38 -24.90 24.63
N VAL A 53 -53.59 -24.09 25.34
CA VAL A 53 -53.87 -23.69 26.72
C VAL A 53 -54.16 -22.19 26.84
N LYS A 54 -54.87 -21.77 27.88
CA LYS A 54 -55.23 -20.36 28.12
C LYS A 54 -54.78 -19.90 29.51
N GLY A 55 -54.02 -18.80 29.56
CA GLY A 55 -53.62 -18.16 30.81
C GLY A 55 -54.79 -17.41 31.47
N THR A 56 -54.85 -17.43 32.80
CA THR A 56 -55.94 -16.81 33.57
C THR A 56 -55.40 -15.77 34.55
N TYR A 57 -56.15 -14.70 34.79
CA TYR A 57 -55.84 -13.67 35.78
C TYR A 57 -57.12 -12.96 36.25
N LYS A 58 -56.98 -12.11 37.26
CA LYS A 58 -58.04 -11.25 37.78
C LYS A 58 -57.65 -9.78 37.62
N PHE A 59 -58.50 -9.02 36.94
CA PHE A 59 -58.34 -7.57 36.79
C PHE A 59 -58.91 -6.84 38.02
N VAL A 60 -58.17 -5.87 38.55
CA VAL A 60 -58.58 -5.04 39.69
C VAL A 60 -58.25 -3.58 39.40
N ASP A 61 -59.26 -2.71 39.36
CA ASP A 61 -59.06 -1.25 39.38
C ASP A 61 -59.25 -0.73 40.82
N PRO A 62 -58.21 -0.15 41.45
CA PRO A 62 -58.24 0.21 42.87
C PRO A 62 -58.89 1.59 43.15
N ASN A 63 -59.42 2.28 42.14
CA ASN A 63 -60.05 3.59 42.32
C ASN A 63 -61.43 3.49 42.98
N ALA A 64 -61.85 4.56 43.66
CA ALA A 64 -63.15 4.62 44.35
C ALA A 64 -64.34 4.34 43.42
N THR A 65 -64.21 4.71 42.14
CA THR A 65 -65.07 4.26 41.04
C THR A 65 -64.23 3.38 40.10
N PRO A 66 -64.24 2.04 40.28
CA PRO A 66 -63.47 1.13 39.46
C PRO A 66 -63.86 1.23 37.99
N ARG A 67 -62.86 1.36 37.12
CA ARG A 67 -63.07 1.42 35.66
C ARG A 67 -63.09 0.00 35.09
N ALA A 68 -63.86 -0.21 34.02
CA ALA A 68 -63.88 -1.49 33.34
C ALA A 68 -62.55 -1.77 32.64
N GLU A 69 -62.21 -3.05 32.48
CA GLU A 69 -61.06 -3.48 31.72
C GLU A 69 -61.27 -3.22 30.22
N GLU A 70 -60.26 -2.64 29.58
CA GLU A 70 -60.24 -2.37 28.15
C GLU A 70 -58.83 -2.57 27.58
N GLY A 71 -58.65 -3.65 26.82
CA GLY A 71 -57.45 -3.85 26.02
C GLY A 71 -56.19 -4.22 26.81
N SER A 72 -56.33 -5.03 27.87
CA SER A 72 -55.18 -5.64 28.56
C SER A 72 -54.33 -6.46 27.60
N ALA A 73 -53.01 -6.32 27.72
CA ALA A 73 -52.05 -7.03 26.89
C ALA A 73 -51.59 -8.32 27.57
N TYR A 74 -51.36 -9.35 26.77
CA TYR A 74 -51.00 -10.69 27.22
C TYR A 74 -49.71 -11.13 26.55
N SER A 75 -48.87 -11.87 27.27
CA SER A 75 -47.66 -12.43 26.72
C SER A 75 -47.31 -13.75 27.39
N TRP A 76 -46.97 -14.75 26.59
CA TRP A 76 -46.27 -15.94 27.07
C TRP A 76 -44.78 -15.75 26.84
N ARG A 77 -43.98 -15.87 27.89
CA ARG A 77 -42.54 -15.64 27.83
C ARG A 77 -41.76 -16.86 28.32
N ASN A 78 -40.57 -17.06 27.76
CA ASN A 78 -39.58 -17.97 28.34
C ASN A 78 -39.05 -17.36 29.64
N ALA A 79 -39.09 -18.13 30.73
CA ALA A 79 -38.67 -17.69 32.05
C ALA A 79 -37.14 -17.57 32.20
N ALA A 80 -36.35 -18.20 31.31
CA ALA A 80 -34.90 -18.15 31.39
C ALA A 80 -34.30 -16.84 30.87
N ASP A 81 -34.86 -16.31 29.77
CA ASP A 81 -34.30 -15.18 29.02
C ASP A 81 -35.33 -14.06 28.72
N GLU A 82 -36.55 -14.18 29.23
CA GLU A 82 -37.65 -13.21 29.06
C GLU A 82 -38.17 -13.05 27.63
N THR A 83 -37.74 -13.91 26.70
CA THR A 83 -38.16 -13.87 25.30
C THR A 83 -39.66 -14.14 25.16
N GLU A 84 -40.34 -13.32 24.36
CA GLU A 84 -41.77 -13.47 24.09
C GLU A 84 -42.00 -14.58 23.05
N ILE A 85 -42.79 -15.58 23.44
CA ILE A 85 -43.20 -16.70 22.60
C ILE A 85 -44.42 -16.28 21.77
N VAL A 86 -45.43 -15.70 22.42
CA VAL A 86 -46.64 -15.21 21.76
C VAL A 86 -47.33 -14.14 22.59
N ALA A 87 -47.81 -13.08 21.93
CA ALA A 87 -48.51 -11.95 22.55
C ALA A 87 -50.05 -12.17 22.61
N THR A 88 -50.48 -13.32 23.13
CA THR A 88 -51.90 -13.71 23.22
C THR A 88 -52.19 -14.36 24.56
N GLN A 89 -53.48 -14.40 24.94
CA GLN A 89 -53.88 -15.11 26.16
C GLN A 89 -53.78 -16.64 26.00
N VAL A 90 -53.85 -17.14 24.76
CA VAL A 90 -53.90 -18.57 24.42
C VAL A 90 -52.59 -18.99 23.75
N LEU A 91 -52.00 -20.09 24.22
CA LEU A 91 -50.77 -20.68 23.73
C LEU A 91 -51.04 -22.06 23.12
N PRO A 92 -50.86 -22.25 21.79
CA PRO A 92 -50.64 -23.56 21.20
C PRO A 92 -49.25 -24.06 21.58
N VAL A 93 -49.16 -25.23 22.22
CA VAL A 93 -47.91 -25.78 22.72
C VAL A 93 -47.29 -26.66 21.64
N TYR A 94 -46.25 -26.20 20.95
CA TYR A 94 -45.58 -26.98 19.90
C TYR A 94 -44.39 -27.77 20.43
N ALA A 95 -43.95 -28.78 19.66
CA ALA A 95 -42.85 -29.67 20.05
C ALA A 95 -41.54 -28.93 20.35
N TYR A 96 -41.25 -27.82 19.65
CA TYR A 96 -40.05 -27.02 19.90
C TYR A 96 -40.06 -26.30 21.26
N LEU A 97 -41.21 -26.24 21.94
CA LEU A 97 -41.32 -25.66 23.28
C LEU A 97 -41.03 -26.68 24.39
N GLU A 98 -40.92 -27.98 24.08
CA GLU A 98 -40.69 -29.03 25.07
C GLU A 98 -39.44 -28.76 25.91
N GLY A 99 -39.57 -28.92 27.23
CA GLY A 99 -38.51 -28.67 28.20
C GLY A 99 -38.32 -27.20 28.59
N LEU A 100 -38.91 -26.24 27.87
CA LEU A 100 -38.86 -24.82 28.25
C LEU A 100 -39.73 -24.54 29.47
N ASN A 101 -39.33 -23.55 30.28
CA ASN A 101 -40.14 -23.02 31.37
C ASN A 101 -40.82 -21.74 30.92
N LEU A 102 -42.14 -21.75 30.76
CA LEU A 102 -42.90 -20.60 30.27
C LEU A 102 -43.70 -19.93 31.39
N LYS A 103 -43.82 -18.60 31.34
CA LYS A 103 -44.68 -17.80 32.23
C LYS A 103 -45.70 -17.02 31.42
N PHE A 104 -46.89 -16.86 31.99
CA PHE A 104 -47.95 -16.05 31.41
C PHE A 104 -47.97 -14.67 32.09
N CYS A 105 -47.81 -13.61 31.31
CA CYS A 105 -47.72 -12.23 31.76
C CYS A 105 -48.90 -11.41 31.25
N VAL A 106 -49.40 -10.51 32.11
CA VAL A 106 -50.54 -9.65 31.83
C VAL A 106 -50.20 -8.22 32.20
N THR A 107 -50.39 -7.29 31.26
CA THR A 107 -50.36 -5.85 31.50
C THR A 107 -51.80 -5.35 31.50
N PRO A 108 -52.40 -5.07 32.69
CA PRO A 108 -53.80 -4.72 32.78
C PRO A 108 -54.05 -3.31 32.24
N LYS A 109 -55.16 -3.10 31.53
CA LYS A 109 -55.56 -1.79 31.05
C LYS A 109 -57.04 -1.51 31.34
N ALA A 110 -57.31 -0.33 31.89
CA ALA A 110 -58.63 0.17 32.23
C ALA A 110 -59.10 1.23 31.21
N GLN A 111 -60.40 1.47 31.13
CA GLN A 111 -60.98 2.56 30.33
C GLN A 111 -60.56 3.96 30.83
N GLY A 112 -60.48 4.95 29.94
CA GLY A 112 -60.22 6.37 30.26
C GLY A 112 -58.85 6.91 29.80
N ASP A 113 -58.46 8.08 30.30
CA ASP A 113 -57.30 8.83 29.76
C ASP A 113 -56.15 9.02 30.76
N ILE A 114 -56.35 8.76 32.06
CA ILE A 114 -55.36 9.01 33.12
C ILE A 114 -55.02 7.70 33.81
N ASN A 115 -53.73 7.37 33.92
CA ASN A 115 -53.22 6.17 34.61
C ASN A 115 -54.05 4.91 34.27
N THR A 116 -54.24 4.65 32.97
CA THR A 116 -55.07 3.54 32.50
C THR A 116 -54.34 2.23 32.31
N VAL A 117 -53.01 2.24 32.26
CA VAL A 117 -52.19 1.03 32.08
C VAL A 117 -51.47 0.72 33.38
N GLY A 118 -51.62 -0.50 33.88
CA GLY A 118 -50.90 -1.00 35.04
C GLY A 118 -49.60 -1.70 34.69
N THR A 119 -48.79 -1.95 35.70
CA THR A 119 -47.54 -2.69 35.55
C THR A 119 -47.83 -4.16 35.19
N GLU A 120 -46.99 -4.74 34.34
CA GLU A 120 -47.04 -6.16 33.99
C GLU A 120 -46.88 -7.04 35.23
N ASN A 121 -47.70 -8.09 35.33
CA ASN A 121 -47.58 -9.13 36.35
C ASN A 121 -47.61 -10.52 35.69
N CYS A 122 -46.73 -11.42 36.13
CA CYS A 122 -46.54 -12.74 35.51
C CYS A 122 -46.83 -13.88 36.49
N SER A 123 -47.30 -15.02 35.95
CA SER A 123 -47.44 -16.26 36.71
C SER A 123 -46.08 -16.84 37.12
N LEU A 124 -46.10 -17.81 38.04
CA LEU A 124 -44.95 -18.70 38.21
C LEU A 124 -44.66 -19.48 36.91
N PRO A 125 -43.38 -19.74 36.57
CA PRO A 125 -43.03 -20.54 35.40
C PRO A 125 -43.58 -21.97 35.45
N LYS A 126 -43.96 -22.51 34.30
CA LYS A 126 -44.40 -23.90 34.09
C LYS A 126 -43.55 -24.57 33.02
N THR A 127 -43.03 -25.76 33.31
CA THR A 127 -42.29 -26.56 32.33
C THR A 127 -43.26 -27.14 31.30
N VAL A 128 -42.87 -27.07 30.03
CA VAL A 128 -43.54 -27.76 28.93
C VAL A 128 -43.11 -29.21 28.92
N ASN A 129 -44.06 -30.11 29.13
CA ASN A 129 -43.83 -31.55 29.10
C ASN A 129 -44.08 -32.09 27.68
N GLY A 130 -43.52 -33.26 27.37
CA GLY A 130 -43.82 -33.99 26.15
C GLY A 130 -45.31 -34.32 25.98
N PRO A 131 -45.72 -34.81 24.80
CA PRO A 131 -47.12 -35.12 24.52
C PRO A 131 -47.64 -36.23 25.46
N LEU A 132 -48.93 -36.19 25.78
CA LEU A 132 -49.58 -37.21 26.60
C LEU A 132 -49.78 -38.52 25.81
N GLY A 133 -49.07 -39.59 26.18
CA GLY A 133 -49.19 -40.94 25.58
C GLY A 133 -47.88 -41.74 25.60
N GLU A 134 -47.95 -43.06 25.42
CA GLU A 134 -46.74 -43.89 25.22
C GLU A 134 -46.22 -43.74 23.79
N LYS A 135 -44.89 -43.67 23.63
CA LYS A 135 -44.26 -43.60 22.29
C LYS A 135 -44.38 -44.95 21.58
N PRO A 136 -44.79 -44.99 20.29
CA PRO A 136 -44.75 -46.21 19.51
C PRO A 136 -43.30 -46.60 19.16
N VAL A 137 -43.08 -47.87 18.88
CA VAL A 137 -41.76 -48.46 18.57
C VAL A 137 -41.84 -49.19 17.24
N ALA A 138 -40.89 -48.91 16.35
CA ALA A 138 -40.67 -49.63 15.11
C ALA A 138 -39.57 -50.67 15.29
N THR A 139 -39.80 -51.90 14.83
CA THR A 139 -38.82 -52.99 14.84
C THR A 139 -38.77 -53.68 13.48
N ASN A 140 -37.79 -54.57 13.26
CA ASN A 140 -37.65 -55.34 12.02
C ASN A 140 -37.64 -54.49 10.74
N VAL A 141 -36.99 -53.32 10.79
CA VAL A 141 -36.85 -52.41 9.64
C VAL A 141 -35.95 -53.06 8.59
N ALA A 142 -36.51 -53.35 7.41
CA ALA A 142 -35.84 -54.12 6.37
C ALA A 142 -36.13 -53.56 4.97
N ILE A 143 -35.26 -53.91 4.02
CA ILE A 143 -35.39 -53.59 2.59
C ILE A 143 -35.61 -54.88 1.81
N THR A 144 -36.53 -54.85 0.85
CA THR A 144 -36.77 -55.93 -0.11
C THR A 144 -36.69 -55.41 -1.55
N PRO A 145 -35.95 -56.07 -2.46
CA PRO A 145 -35.04 -57.20 -2.22
C PRO A 145 -33.78 -56.80 -1.43
N ALA A 146 -33.19 -57.75 -0.69
CA ALA A 146 -32.08 -57.50 0.24
C ALA A 146 -30.67 -57.62 -0.38
N SER A 147 -30.55 -57.78 -1.70
CA SER A 147 -29.30 -58.08 -2.42
C SER A 147 -28.84 -56.96 -3.36
N THR A 148 -27.57 -57.02 -3.79
CA THR A 148 -26.87 -56.18 -4.80
C THR A 148 -27.80 -55.42 -5.76
N PRO A 149 -28.25 -54.21 -5.37
CA PRO A 149 -29.17 -53.44 -6.20
C PRO A 149 -28.46 -52.95 -7.47
N THR A 150 -29.19 -52.86 -8.57
CA THR A 150 -28.73 -52.26 -9.82
C THR A 150 -29.53 -50.98 -10.08
N VAL A 151 -28.92 -50.01 -10.75
CA VAL A 151 -29.66 -48.84 -11.27
C VAL A 151 -30.89 -49.32 -12.06
N GLY A 152 -32.07 -48.80 -11.69
CA GLY A 152 -33.37 -49.17 -12.24
C GLY A 152 -34.20 -50.10 -11.34
N ASP A 153 -33.62 -50.74 -10.32
CA ASP A 153 -34.37 -51.59 -9.39
C ASP A 153 -35.32 -50.78 -8.51
N THR A 154 -36.44 -51.37 -8.12
CA THR A 154 -37.36 -50.80 -7.13
C THR A 154 -37.22 -51.54 -5.80
N LEU A 155 -36.84 -50.81 -4.76
CA LEU A 155 -36.73 -51.30 -3.39
C LEU A 155 -37.96 -50.91 -2.56
N THR A 156 -38.37 -51.78 -1.64
CA THR A 156 -39.49 -51.56 -0.72
C THR A 156 -39.02 -51.68 0.72
N GLY A 157 -39.39 -50.73 1.57
CA GLY A 157 -39.15 -50.74 3.00
C GLY A 157 -40.29 -51.39 3.78
N SER A 158 -39.96 -52.16 4.80
CA SER A 158 -40.92 -52.80 5.72
C SER A 158 -40.48 -52.62 7.18
N TYR A 159 -41.43 -52.63 8.11
CA TYR A 159 -41.19 -52.60 9.55
C TYR A 159 -42.40 -53.17 10.30
N ASP A 160 -42.17 -53.58 11.55
CA ASP A 160 -43.20 -53.95 12.51
C ASP A 160 -43.47 -52.80 13.47
N TYR A 161 -44.74 -52.44 13.64
CA TYR A 161 -45.18 -51.39 14.56
C TYR A 161 -45.66 -51.98 15.89
N THR A 162 -45.26 -51.35 16.99
CA THR A 162 -45.74 -51.67 18.35
C THR A 162 -46.13 -50.39 19.10
N GLY A 163 -47.35 -50.34 19.62
CA GLY A 163 -47.90 -49.19 20.34
C GLY A 163 -49.43 -49.17 20.28
N GLU A 164 -50.03 -48.06 20.72
CA GLU A 164 -51.44 -47.73 20.41
C GLU A 164 -51.66 -47.67 18.88
N THR A 165 -52.91 -47.67 18.42
CA THR A 165 -53.26 -47.73 16.98
C THR A 165 -52.35 -46.85 16.10
N GLU A 166 -51.77 -47.44 15.07
CA GLU A 166 -50.84 -46.75 14.17
C GLU A 166 -51.56 -45.71 13.32
N GLY A 167 -51.00 -44.50 13.32
CA GLY A 167 -51.35 -43.41 12.41
C GLY A 167 -50.43 -43.37 11.19
N THR A 168 -50.25 -42.19 10.59
CA THR A 168 -49.40 -42.05 9.40
C THR A 168 -47.92 -41.92 9.78
N SER A 169 -47.24 -43.06 9.90
CA SER A 169 -45.79 -43.15 10.08
C SER A 169 -45.02 -42.51 8.91
N ALA A 170 -43.84 -41.94 9.19
CA ALA A 170 -43.03 -41.24 8.20
C ALA A 170 -41.88 -42.12 7.69
N PHE A 171 -41.60 -42.08 6.37
CA PHE A 171 -40.57 -42.88 5.73
C PHE A 171 -39.47 -42.02 5.11
N ALA A 172 -38.26 -42.57 5.05
CA ALA A 172 -37.13 -41.96 4.36
C ALA A 172 -36.16 -43.01 3.83
N TRP A 173 -35.79 -42.88 2.55
CA TRP A 173 -34.63 -43.55 1.96
C TRP A 173 -33.43 -42.63 2.06
N LYS A 174 -32.35 -43.10 2.68
CA LYS A 174 -31.16 -42.28 2.93
C LYS A 174 -29.91 -42.93 2.37
N THR A 175 -29.02 -42.12 1.83
CA THR A 175 -27.61 -42.45 1.64
C THR A 175 -26.82 -42.04 2.89
N SER A 176 -25.49 -42.15 2.88
CA SER A 176 -24.66 -41.66 3.99
C SER A 176 -24.77 -40.14 4.22
N THR A 177 -25.14 -39.37 3.19
CA THR A 177 -25.17 -37.90 3.22
C THR A 177 -26.56 -37.31 3.05
N ASP A 178 -27.43 -37.95 2.25
CA ASP A 178 -28.65 -37.33 1.74
C ASP A 178 -29.88 -38.25 1.81
N THR A 179 -31.06 -37.65 2.00
CA THR A 179 -32.36 -38.32 1.79
C THR A 179 -32.72 -38.32 0.31
N VAL A 180 -33.02 -39.49 -0.25
CA VAL A 180 -33.23 -39.73 -1.69
C VAL A 180 -34.65 -40.20 -2.03
N GLY A 181 -35.50 -40.42 -1.02
CA GLY A 181 -36.92 -40.73 -1.19
C GLY A 181 -37.66 -40.67 0.15
N THR A 182 -38.97 -40.43 0.12
CA THR A 182 -39.83 -40.32 1.32
C THR A 182 -41.01 -41.27 1.31
N GLU A 183 -41.15 -42.06 0.24
CA GLU A 183 -42.18 -43.07 0.11
C GLU A 183 -41.69 -44.41 0.66
N GLN A 184 -42.60 -45.33 0.90
CA GLN A 184 -42.24 -46.68 1.33
C GLN A 184 -41.46 -47.47 0.26
N THR A 185 -41.50 -47.03 -1.00
CA THR A 185 -40.74 -47.62 -2.11
C THR A 185 -39.82 -46.58 -2.77
N ILE A 186 -38.70 -47.02 -3.35
CA ILE A 186 -37.80 -46.18 -4.16
C ILE A 186 -37.36 -46.94 -5.41
N THR A 187 -37.41 -46.27 -6.57
CA THR A 187 -36.75 -46.75 -7.79
C THR A 187 -35.37 -46.09 -7.90
N LEU A 188 -34.33 -46.90 -8.05
CA LEU A 188 -32.95 -46.43 -8.04
C LEU A 188 -32.61 -45.74 -9.36
N GLY A 189 -32.47 -44.42 -9.33
CA GLY A 189 -32.02 -43.65 -10.50
C GLY A 189 -30.51 -43.72 -10.72
N ASN A 190 -30.06 -43.35 -11.92
CA ASN A 190 -28.64 -43.35 -12.33
C ASN A 190 -27.75 -42.52 -11.37
N THR A 191 -28.30 -41.51 -10.70
CA THR A 191 -27.57 -40.68 -9.72
C THR A 191 -27.20 -41.40 -8.42
N LEU A 192 -27.72 -42.62 -8.22
CA LEU A 192 -27.42 -43.49 -7.09
C LEU A 192 -26.41 -44.59 -7.44
N GLU A 193 -25.92 -44.67 -8.68
CA GLU A 193 -24.87 -45.62 -9.07
C GLU A 193 -23.63 -45.47 -8.14
N GLY A 194 -23.13 -46.60 -7.65
CA GLY A 194 -22.00 -46.67 -6.72
C GLY A 194 -22.31 -46.27 -5.27
N LYS A 195 -23.51 -45.76 -4.97
CA LYS A 195 -23.93 -45.39 -3.60
C LYS A 195 -24.60 -46.56 -2.88
N GLN A 196 -24.71 -46.45 -1.56
CA GLN A 196 -25.50 -47.36 -0.72
C GLN A 196 -26.72 -46.61 -0.18
N VAL A 197 -27.84 -47.30 0.00
CA VAL A 197 -29.07 -46.73 0.56
C VAL A 197 -29.57 -47.53 1.76
N GLN A 198 -30.30 -46.89 2.68
CA GLN A 198 -31.03 -47.53 3.79
C GLN A 198 -32.46 -46.98 3.87
N PHE A 199 -33.37 -47.75 4.46
CA PHE A 199 -34.76 -47.34 4.69
C PHE A 199 -34.96 -47.03 6.17
N CYS A 200 -35.50 -45.85 6.47
CA CYS A 200 -35.77 -45.37 7.81
C CYS A 200 -37.26 -45.09 8.00
N VAL A 201 -37.78 -45.41 9.18
CA VAL A 201 -39.16 -45.16 9.57
C VAL A 201 -39.24 -44.46 10.93
N THR A 202 -40.13 -43.48 11.04
CA THR A 202 -40.55 -42.88 12.31
C THR A 202 -42.01 -43.25 12.57
N PRO A 203 -42.29 -44.17 13.50
CA PRO A 203 -43.65 -44.63 13.76
C PRO A 203 -44.49 -43.54 14.45
N LYS A 204 -45.78 -43.44 14.14
CA LYS A 204 -46.69 -42.48 14.77
C LYS A 204 -48.01 -43.11 15.19
N THR A 205 -48.56 -42.67 16.32
CA THR A 205 -49.92 -43.03 16.74
C THR A 205 -50.97 -42.26 15.93
N ASP A 206 -52.22 -42.72 15.94
CA ASP A 206 -53.38 -42.06 15.32
C ASP A 206 -54.03 -40.96 16.19
N SER A 207 -53.45 -40.66 17.36
CA SER A 207 -53.96 -39.65 18.30
C SER A 207 -53.86 -38.23 17.74
N THR A 208 -54.64 -37.31 18.32
CA THR A 208 -54.57 -35.86 18.02
C THR A 208 -54.18 -35.09 19.28
N PRO A 209 -52.90 -34.66 19.43
CA PRO A 209 -51.80 -34.77 18.46
C PRO A 209 -51.18 -36.17 18.41
N ALA A 210 -50.59 -36.51 17.27
CA ALA A 210 -49.92 -37.81 17.09
C ALA A 210 -48.63 -37.85 17.91
N VAL A 211 -48.40 -38.95 18.62
CA VAL A 211 -47.16 -39.22 19.34
C VAL A 211 -46.19 -39.92 18.38
N ALA A 212 -45.02 -39.33 18.17
CA ALA A 212 -43.97 -39.92 17.34
C ALA A 212 -43.01 -40.77 18.18
N GLY A 213 -42.68 -41.96 17.68
CA GLY A 213 -41.58 -42.79 18.19
C GLY A 213 -40.23 -42.35 17.66
N ASP A 214 -39.18 -43.09 18.04
CA ASP A 214 -37.83 -42.85 17.55
C ASP A 214 -37.66 -43.37 16.12
N GLU A 215 -36.81 -42.71 15.32
CA GLU A 215 -36.49 -43.16 13.95
C GLU A 215 -35.62 -44.43 14.01
N VAL A 216 -36.00 -45.46 13.25
CA VAL A 216 -35.25 -46.72 13.12
C VAL A 216 -34.96 -46.98 11.66
N CYS A 217 -33.71 -47.28 11.33
CA CYS A 217 -33.26 -47.56 9.97
C CYS A 217 -32.86 -49.04 9.78
N SER A 218 -33.04 -49.55 8.57
CA SER A 218 -32.47 -50.82 8.12
C SER A 218 -30.93 -50.72 8.03
N ALA A 219 -30.25 -51.85 7.83
CA ALA A 219 -28.88 -51.82 7.33
C ALA A 219 -28.81 -51.17 5.93
N LEU A 220 -27.64 -50.62 5.59
CA LEU A 220 -27.32 -50.17 4.23
C LEU A 220 -27.33 -51.35 3.26
N THR A 221 -27.78 -51.12 2.03
CA THR A 221 -27.61 -52.06 0.91
C THR A 221 -26.12 -52.22 0.54
N ASP A 222 -25.80 -53.23 -0.27
CA ASP A 222 -24.57 -53.19 -1.07
C ASP A 222 -24.55 -51.96 -1.99
N ALA A 223 -23.36 -51.60 -2.48
CA ALA A 223 -23.23 -50.50 -3.44
C ALA A 223 -24.05 -50.81 -4.71
N ILE A 224 -24.83 -49.82 -5.15
CA ILE A 224 -25.70 -49.94 -6.31
C ILE A 224 -24.83 -50.10 -7.55
N THR A 225 -24.94 -51.24 -8.22
CA THR A 225 -24.13 -51.56 -9.40
C THR A 225 -24.66 -50.86 -10.64
N ALA A 226 -23.74 -50.56 -11.56
CA ALA A 226 -24.06 -49.99 -12.86
C ALA A 226 -24.96 -50.94 -13.66
N LYS A 227 -25.93 -50.38 -14.40
CA LYS A 227 -26.69 -51.14 -15.37
C LYS A 227 -25.77 -51.48 -16.56
N ALA A 228 -25.76 -52.74 -17.00
CA ALA A 228 -25.07 -53.11 -18.22
C ALA A 228 -25.76 -52.44 -19.42
N GLY A 229 -24.97 -51.79 -20.27
CA GLY A 229 -25.46 -51.00 -21.40
C GLY A 229 -24.48 -50.98 -22.56
N SER A 230 -24.60 -49.95 -23.39
CA SER A 230 -23.82 -49.71 -24.59
C SER A 230 -22.71 -48.71 -24.32
N ALA A 231 -21.61 -48.75 -25.08
CA ALA A 231 -20.61 -47.70 -25.02
C ALA A 231 -21.14 -46.43 -25.71
N PRO A 232 -20.78 -45.22 -25.24
CA PRO A 232 -21.16 -43.98 -25.91
C PRO A 232 -20.42 -43.83 -27.25
N VAL A 233 -21.02 -43.05 -28.15
CA VAL A 233 -20.51 -42.78 -29.50
C VAL A 233 -20.37 -41.27 -29.71
N ALA A 234 -19.22 -40.85 -30.22
CA ALA A 234 -18.98 -39.50 -30.71
C ALA A 234 -19.14 -39.50 -32.24
N SER A 235 -19.82 -38.50 -32.78
CA SER A 235 -20.04 -38.36 -34.22
C SER A 235 -20.09 -36.89 -34.63
N ASN A 236 -20.11 -36.61 -35.94
CA ASN A 236 -20.27 -35.25 -36.49
C ASN A 236 -19.27 -34.24 -35.91
N ILE A 237 -17.98 -34.58 -35.91
CA ILE A 237 -16.95 -33.64 -35.48
C ILE A 237 -16.93 -32.45 -36.47
N THR A 238 -17.06 -31.24 -35.95
CA THR A 238 -17.05 -29.98 -36.70
C THR A 238 -16.09 -28.98 -36.07
N PHE A 239 -15.56 -28.08 -36.89
CA PHE A 239 -14.66 -27.01 -36.45
C PHE A 239 -15.33 -25.64 -36.62
N SER A 240 -15.07 -24.69 -35.71
CA SER A 240 -15.67 -23.36 -35.71
C SER A 240 -15.33 -22.51 -36.96
N ALA A 241 -14.19 -22.75 -37.58
CA ALA A 241 -13.70 -22.05 -38.77
C ALA A 241 -12.70 -22.92 -39.55
N ASP A 242 -12.32 -22.46 -40.75
CA ASP A 242 -11.19 -23.01 -41.49
C ASP A 242 -9.87 -22.72 -40.75
N ALA A 243 -8.92 -23.65 -40.83
CA ALA A 243 -7.66 -23.55 -40.10
C ALA A 243 -6.68 -22.57 -40.76
N PHE A 244 -6.24 -21.55 -40.01
CA PHE A 244 -5.13 -20.66 -40.38
C PHE A 244 -4.34 -20.19 -39.15
N VAL A 245 -3.13 -19.70 -39.37
CA VAL A 245 -2.25 -19.25 -38.26
C VAL A 245 -2.92 -18.12 -37.46
N GLY A 246 -3.07 -18.29 -36.16
CA GLY A 246 -3.62 -17.31 -35.23
C GLY A 246 -5.14 -17.38 -34.98
N VAL A 247 -5.89 -18.23 -35.70
CA VAL A 247 -7.34 -18.39 -35.44
C VAL A 247 -7.59 -19.35 -34.28
N GLU A 248 -8.46 -19.00 -33.34
CA GLU A 248 -8.90 -19.96 -32.33
C GLU A 248 -9.92 -20.93 -32.95
N LEU A 249 -9.52 -22.20 -33.08
CA LEU A 249 -10.40 -23.28 -33.52
C LEU A 249 -11.07 -23.92 -32.31
N THR A 250 -12.37 -24.11 -32.38
CA THR A 250 -13.16 -24.89 -31.42
C THR A 250 -13.72 -26.11 -32.12
N ALA A 251 -13.46 -27.29 -31.56
CA ALA A 251 -14.01 -28.54 -32.05
C ALA A 251 -15.29 -28.93 -31.27
N ASP A 252 -16.34 -29.23 -32.02
CA ASP A 252 -17.62 -29.72 -31.52
C ASP A 252 -17.89 -31.12 -32.07
N TYR A 253 -18.71 -31.90 -31.36
CA TYR A 253 -19.17 -33.23 -31.79
C TYR A 253 -20.52 -33.54 -31.16
N ALA A 254 -21.25 -34.48 -31.76
CA ALA A 254 -22.47 -35.05 -31.22
C ALA A 254 -22.14 -36.28 -30.36
N PHE A 255 -22.48 -36.20 -29.08
CA PHE A 255 -22.47 -37.34 -28.16
C PHE A 255 -23.80 -38.09 -28.23
N THR A 256 -23.77 -39.40 -28.37
CA THR A 256 -24.95 -40.26 -28.29
C THR A 256 -24.65 -41.52 -27.50
N ASP A 257 -25.57 -41.89 -26.63
CA ASP A 257 -25.56 -43.17 -25.91
C ASP A 257 -26.89 -43.89 -26.13
N ALA A 258 -26.86 -45.19 -26.41
CA ALA A 258 -28.06 -45.96 -26.77
C ALA A 258 -29.00 -46.20 -25.58
N ASP A 259 -28.46 -46.18 -24.36
CA ASP A 259 -29.19 -46.37 -23.11
C ASP A 259 -29.61 -45.02 -22.48
N GLY A 260 -29.25 -43.91 -23.13
CA GLY A 260 -29.60 -42.56 -22.73
C GLY A 260 -28.72 -41.99 -21.63
N ASP A 261 -27.54 -42.60 -21.39
CA ASP A 261 -26.57 -42.08 -20.44
C ASP A 261 -26.06 -40.71 -20.89
N LEU A 262 -25.97 -39.77 -19.94
CA LEU A 262 -25.49 -38.41 -20.23
C LEU A 262 -23.97 -38.40 -20.40
N GLU A 263 -23.47 -37.45 -21.20
CA GLU A 263 -22.04 -37.26 -21.36
C GLU A 263 -21.34 -36.88 -20.04
N GLY A 264 -20.22 -37.55 -19.80
CA GLY A 264 -19.26 -37.33 -18.73
C GLY A 264 -18.05 -36.52 -19.19
N SER A 265 -16.87 -36.85 -18.69
CA SER A 265 -15.62 -36.15 -19.03
C SER A 265 -14.92 -36.85 -20.19
N SER A 266 -15.38 -36.56 -21.40
CA SER A 266 -14.73 -36.99 -22.65
C SER A 266 -13.32 -36.39 -22.77
N THR A 267 -12.39 -37.13 -23.39
CA THR A 267 -10.99 -36.70 -23.57
C THR A 267 -10.74 -36.22 -24.99
N TYR A 268 -9.82 -35.27 -25.17
CA TYR A 268 -9.53 -34.62 -26.45
C TYR A 268 -8.02 -34.59 -26.74
N SER A 269 -7.66 -34.63 -28.01
CA SER A 269 -6.27 -34.48 -28.48
C SER A 269 -6.26 -33.76 -29.83
N TRP A 270 -5.56 -32.63 -29.90
CA TRP A 270 -5.21 -31.95 -31.14
C TRP A 270 -3.79 -32.32 -31.53
N LYS A 271 -3.58 -32.68 -32.79
CA LYS A 271 -2.26 -33.01 -33.34
C LYS A 271 -1.94 -32.20 -34.59
N SER A 272 -0.69 -31.77 -34.68
CA SER A 272 -0.07 -31.19 -35.87
C SER A 272 0.97 -32.18 -36.39
N GLY A 273 0.59 -32.92 -37.44
CA GLY A 273 1.36 -34.07 -37.91
C GLY A 273 1.38 -35.19 -36.86
N VAL A 274 2.55 -35.45 -36.27
CA VAL A 274 2.73 -36.49 -35.23
C VAL A 274 2.75 -35.95 -33.80
N ASN A 275 2.80 -34.62 -33.64
CA ASN A 275 2.94 -33.99 -32.33
C ASN A 275 1.57 -33.62 -31.77
N GLU A 276 1.30 -33.97 -30.52
CA GLU A 276 0.15 -33.42 -29.79
C GLU A 276 0.44 -31.97 -29.39
N VAL A 277 -0.48 -31.08 -29.75
CA VAL A 277 -0.35 -29.62 -29.58
C VAL A 277 -1.37 -29.05 -28.60
N SER A 278 -2.46 -29.77 -28.30
CA SER A 278 -3.44 -29.42 -27.25
C SER A 278 -4.24 -30.65 -26.81
N THR A 279 -4.77 -30.64 -25.59
CA THR A 279 -5.69 -31.66 -25.05
C THR A 279 -7.05 -31.06 -24.66
N THR A 280 -7.35 -29.84 -25.11
CA THR A 280 -8.64 -29.17 -24.88
C THR A 280 -9.51 -29.22 -26.14
N LYS A 281 -10.76 -28.75 -26.06
CA LYS A 281 -11.61 -28.57 -27.25
C LYS A 281 -11.14 -27.45 -28.18
N THR A 282 -10.17 -26.64 -27.75
CA THR A 282 -9.72 -25.46 -28.49
C THR A 282 -8.24 -25.53 -28.84
N TYR A 283 -7.87 -24.94 -29.96
CA TYR A 283 -6.48 -24.78 -30.37
C TYR A 283 -6.29 -23.59 -31.30
N THR A 284 -5.23 -22.80 -31.09
CA THR A 284 -4.85 -21.68 -31.95
C THR A 284 -3.60 -22.06 -32.74
N PRO A 285 -3.69 -22.31 -34.06
CA PRO A 285 -2.56 -22.73 -34.87
C PRO A 285 -1.44 -21.68 -34.88
N VAL A 286 -0.20 -22.13 -34.81
CA VAL A 286 1.00 -21.29 -34.83
C VAL A 286 1.74 -21.42 -36.17
N GLU A 287 2.75 -20.59 -36.41
CA GLU A 287 3.53 -20.62 -37.67
C GLU A 287 4.13 -22.02 -37.96
N GLY A 288 4.43 -22.79 -36.91
CA GLY A 288 4.93 -24.17 -37.03
C GLY A 288 3.94 -25.17 -37.63
N ASP A 289 2.63 -24.88 -37.59
CA ASP A 289 1.58 -25.77 -38.12
C ASP A 289 1.28 -25.55 -39.60
N LYS A 290 1.83 -24.47 -40.17
CA LYS A 290 1.56 -24.03 -41.54
C LYS A 290 1.72 -25.16 -42.55
N GLY A 291 0.69 -25.31 -43.38
CA GLY A 291 0.62 -26.34 -44.42
C GLY A 291 0.32 -27.75 -43.91
N THR A 292 0.15 -27.94 -42.59
CA THR A 292 -0.24 -29.21 -41.98
C THR A 292 -1.72 -29.19 -41.64
N ALA A 293 -2.46 -30.25 -41.93
CA ALA A 293 -3.84 -30.42 -41.45
C ALA A 293 -3.80 -30.81 -39.97
N LEU A 294 -4.62 -30.17 -39.15
CA LEU A 294 -4.72 -30.49 -37.73
C LEU A 294 -5.70 -31.64 -37.53
N GLU A 295 -5.33 -32.63 -36.73
CA GLU A 295 -6.18 -33.76 -36.36
C GLU A 295 -6.74 -33.54 -34.95
N PHE A 296 -8.06 -33.51 -34.82
CA PHE A 296 -8.74 -33.52 -33.53
C PHE A 296 -9.34 -34.90 -33.29
N CYS A 297 -8.97 -35.52 -32.18
CA CYS A 297 -9.50 -36.79 -31.70
C CYS A 297 -10.29 -36.60 -30.40
N VAL A 298 -11.42 -37.29 -30.28
CA VAL A 298 -12.24 -37.33 -29.08
C VAL A 298 -12.56 -38.77 -28.68
N THR A 299 -12.40 -39.09 -27.40
CA THR A 299 -12.93 -40.33 -26.81
C THR A 299 -14.12 -39.98 -25.92
N PRO A 300 -15.37 -40.32 -26.31
CA PRO A 300 -16.55 -39.98 -25.52
C PRO A 300 -16.62 -40.83 -24.24
N VAL A 301 -17.04 -40.20 -23.15
CA VAL A 301 -17.25 -40.88 -21.87
C VAL A 301 -18.66 -40.61 -21.38
N ALA A 302 -19.40 -41.64 -20.99
CA ALA A 302 -20.71 -41.56 -20.36
C ALA A 302 -20.57 -41.43 -18.84
N LYS A 303 -21.54 -40.76 -18.19
CA LYS A 303 -21.56 -40.60 -16.72
C LYS A 303 -21.89 -41.87 -15.97
N THR A 304 -22.68 -42.75 -16.56
CA THR A 304 -23.26 -43.95 -15.93
C THR A 304 -23.24 -45.12 -16.91
N GLY A 305 -23.55 -46.31 -16.41
CA GLY A 305 -23.60 -47.52 -17.23
C GLY A 305 -22.23 -48.20 -17.41
N THR A 306 -22.23 -49.42 -17.95
CA THR A 306 -20.99 -50.13 -18.29
C THR A 306 -21.10 -50.77 -19.67
N PRO A 307 -20.15 -50.51 -20.60
CA PRO A 307 -18.92 -49.70 -20.45
C PRO A 307 -19.15 -48.17 -20.54
N THR A 308 -18.43 -47.37 -19.75
CA THR A 308 -18.54 -45.89 -19.75
C THR A 308 -17.72 -45.19 -20.84
N SER A 309 -16.73 -45.85 -21.44
CA SER A 309 -15.87 -45.24 -22.46
C SER A 309 -16.20 -45.78 -23.83
N GLY A 310 -16.39 -44.87 -24.79
CA GLY A 310 -16.51 -45.19 -26.21
C GLY A 310 -15.17 -45.35 -26.90
N THR A 311 -15.22 -45.57 -28.20
CA THR A 311 -14.04 -45.58 -29.08
C THR A 311 -13.64 -44.17 -29.48
N GLU A 312 -12.34 -43.91 -29.59
CA GLU A 312 -11.81 -42.66 -30.12
C GLU A 312 -12.26 -42.43 -31.58
N VAL A 313 -12.67 -41.20 -31.89
CA VAL A 313 -13.02 -40.75 -33.24
C VAL A 313 -12.24 -39.48 -33.56
N CYS A 314 -11.63 -39.41 -34.73
CA CYS A 314 -10.85 -38.26 -35.17
C CYS A 314 -11.42 -37.61 -36.42
N ALA A 315 -11.19 -36.31 -36.57
CA ALA A 315 -11.43 -35.55 -37.79
C ALA A 315 -10.27 -34.58 -38.05
N THR A 316 -10.04 -34.26 -39.32
CA THR A 316 -8.95 -33.37 -39.73
C THR A 316 -9.49 -32.07 -40.30
N THR A 317 -8.85 -30.96 -39.98
CA THR A 317 -9.10 -29.66 -40.63
C THR A 317 -8.56 -29.66 -42.06
N THR A 318 -8.85 -28.60 -42.83
CA THR A 318 -8.00 -28.26 -43.98
C THR A 318 -6.58 -27.92 -43.52
N PRO A 319 -5.54 -28.06 -44.37
CA PRO A 319 -4.19 -27.62 -44.04
C PRO A 319 -4.18 -26.17 -43.55
N VAL A 320 -3.46 -25.90 -42.46
CA VAL A 320 -3.37 -24.56 -41.85
C VAL A 320 -2.82 -23.58 -42.89
N ALA A 321 -3.67 -22.66 -43.33
CA ALA A 321 -3.29 -21.60 -44.25
C ALA A 321 -2.64 -20.43 -43.50
N VAL A 322 -2.00 -19.53 -44.23
CA VAL A 322 -1.69 -18.19 -43.73
C VAL A 322 -2.77 -17.28 -44.28
N VAL A 323 -3.45 -16.54 -43.41
CA VAL A 323 -4.32 -15.45 -43.88
C VAL A 323 -3.40 -14.36 -44.41
N SER A 324 -3.56 -14.06 -45.69
CA SER A 324 -2.91 -12.92 -46.33
C SER A 324 -3.79 -11.69 -46.11
N GLU A 325 -3.68 -11.04 -44.96
CA GLU A 325 -4.30 -9.74 -44.72
C GLU A 325 -3.52 -8.64 -45.45
N ALA A 326 -4.21 -7.53 -45.77
CA ALA A 326 -3.50 -6.32 -46.16
C ALA A 326 -2.76 -5.75 -44.93
N LYS A 327 -1.63 -5.06 -45.15
CA LYS A 327 -0.95 -4.35 -44.06
C LYS A 327 -1.91 -3.29 -43.46
N PRO A 328 -2.06 -3.23 -42.13
CA PRO A 328 -2.76 -2.11 -41.51
C PRO A 328 -1.98 -0.81 -41.69
N THR A 329 -2.67 0.31 -41.55
CA THR A 329 -2.09 1.65 -41.66
C THR A 329 -2.37 2.46 -40.41
N ALA A 330 -1.39 3.25 -39.98
CA ALA A 330 -1.54 4.28 -38.97
C ALA A 330 -1.58 5.65 -39.64
N SER A 331 -2.47 6.52 -39.18
CA SER A 331 -2.61 7.90 -39.64
C SER A 331 -2.85 8.83 -38.45
N ASN A 332 -2.82 10.15 -38.66
CA ASN A 332 -3.01 11.13 -37.58
C ASN A 332 -2.14 10.85 -36.35
N VAL A 333 -0.89 10.45 -36.58
CA VAL A 333 0.08 10.19 -35.52
C VAL A 333 0.44 11.52 -34.87
N ILE A 334 0.03 11.68 -33.62
CA ILE A 334 0.18 12.90 -32.82
C ILE A 334 0.76 12.58 -31.44
N ALA A 335 1.29 13.61 -30.79
CA ALA A 335 1.74 13.57 -29.42
C ALA A 335 0.92 14.60 -28.62
N GLU A 336 0.25 14.14 -27.58
CA GLU A 336 -0.56 14.97 -26.68
C GLU A 336 0.17 15.18 -25.35
N VAL A 337 0.05 16.37 -24.78
CA VAL A 337 0.57 16.65 -23.43
C VAL A 337 -0.47 16.20 -22.41
N GLU A 338 -0.07 15.32 -21.52
CA GLU A 338 -0.93 14.82 -20.45
C GLU A 338 -1.08 15.85 -19.32
N ALA A 339 -2.30 15.99 -18.81
CA ALA A 339 -2.59 16.86 -17.67
C ALA A 339 -1.78 16.45 -16.42
N PRO A 340 -1.36 17.40 -15.56
CA PRO A 340 -1.77 18.81 -15.52
C PRO A 340 -0.92 19.74 -16.40
N ALA A 341 0.09 19.23 -17.11
CA ALA A 341 0.88 20.06 -18.00
C ALA A 341 0.04 20.54 -19.18
N THR A 342 0.32 21.76 -19.66
CA THR A 342 -0.38 22.36 -20.80
C THR A 342 0.56 22.66 -21.96
N ASP A 343 1.85 22.40 -21.77
CA ASP A 343 2.89 22.63 -22.76
C ASP A 343 4.02 21.59 -22.59
N THR A 344 4.87 21.54 -23.58
CA THR A 344 5.99 20.60 -23.76
C THR A 344 7.23 20.97 -22.92
N GLU A 345 6.99 21.41 -21.68
CA GLU A 345 8.06 21.79 -20.76
C GLU A 345 8.71 20.57 -20.10
N VAL A 346 9.94 20.71 -19.60
CA VAL A 346 10.59 19.68 -18.77
C VAL A 346 9.68 19.25 -17.62
N GLY A 347 9.50 17.95 -17.45
CA GLY A 347 8.59 17.34 -16.49
C GLY A 347 7.20 17.02 -17.04
N ALA A 348 6.83 17.53 -18.21
CA ALA A 348 5.58 17.15 -18.88
C ALA A 348 5.66 15.71 -19.40
N THR A 349 4.53 15.00 -19.35
CA THR A 349 4.38 13.68 -19.96
C THR A 349 3.66 13.83 -21.29
N LEU A 350 4.21 13.20 -22.33
CA LEU A 350 3.63 13.09 -23.65
C LEU A 350 3.02 11.71 -23.84
N ARG A 351 1.84 11.63 -24.46
CA ARG A 351 1.26 10.37 -24.93
C ARG A 351 1.10 10.39 -26.44
N GLY A 352 1.54 9.31 -27.08
CA GLY A 352 1.33 9.11 -28.50
C GLY A 352 -0.09 8.65 -28.80
N ASN A 353 -0.68 9.18 -29.87
CA ASN A 353 -1.99 8.78 -30.36
C ASN A 353 -2.00 8.69 -31.89
N TYR A 354 -2.87 7.84 -32.44
CA TYR A 354 -2.95 7.59 -33.89
C TYR A 354 -4.29 6.96 -34.27
N ASP A 355 -4.70 7.13 -35.53
CA ASP A 355 -5.84 6.45 -36.11
C ASP A 355 -5.39 5.16 -36.81
N TYR A 356 -6.00 4.04 -36.42
CA TYR A 356 -5.78 2.74 -37.05
C TYR A 356 -6.79 2.52 -38.19
N ALA A 357 -6.31 2.02 -39.33
CA ALA A 357 -7.17 1.62 -40.42
C ALA A 357 -6.67 0.32 -41.08
N GLN A 358 -7.63 -0.52 -41.47
CA GLN A 358 -7.38 -1.81 -42.11
C GLN A 358 -8.38 -1.98 -43.28
N ALA A 359 -7.88 -2.28 -44.47
CA ALA A 359 -8.65 -2.42 -45.70
C ALA A 359 -9.64 -3.60 -45.70
N ASP A 360 -9.30 -4.76 -45.12
CA ASP A 360 -10.24 -5.89 -44.95
C ASP A 360 -11.02 -5.84 -43.63
N GLY A 361 -10.87 -4.76 -42.85
CA GLY A 361 -11.68 -4.48 -41.67
C GLY A 361 -11.25 -5.25 -40.41
N SER A 362 -10.08 -5.91 -40.42
CA SER A 362 -9.53 -6.57 -39.22
C SER A 362 -9.31 -5.56 -38.10
N LEU A 363 -9.74 -5.93 -36.89
CA LEU A 363 -9.56 -5.14 -35.69
C LEU A 363 -8.07 -4.96 -35.39
N GLU A 364 -7.76 -3.86 -34.70
CA GLU A 364 -6.43 -3.59 -34.18
C GLU A 364 -6.03 -4.66 -33.13
N GLY A 365 -4.80 -5.15 -33.25
CA GLY A 365 -4.15 -6.04 -32.30
C GLY A 365 -3.11 -5.30 -31.45
N ALA A 366 -2.00 -5.96 -31.14
CA ALA A 366 -0.94 -5.43 -30.28
C ALA A 366 -0.01 -4.47 -31.04
N SER A 367 -0.54 -3.33 -31.51
CA SER A 367 0.26 -2.27 -32.10
C SER A 367 1.38 -1.82 -31.16
N THR A 368 2.58 -1.64 -31.68
CA THR A 368 3.77 -1.26 -30.89
C THR A 368 4.20 0.16 -31.22
N ALA A 369 4.88 0.82 -30.29
CA ALA A 369 5.40 2.17 -30.52
C ALA A 369 6.77 2.39 -29.89
N VAL A 370 7.43 3.48 -30.28
CA VAL A 370 8.70 3.91 -29.72
C VAL A 370 8.80 5.42 -29.75
N TRP A 371 9.35 5.99 -28.68
CA TRP A 371 9.79 7.39 -28.67
C TRP A 371 11.25 7.46 -29.12
N LYS A 372 11.52 8.30 -30.12
CA LYS A 372 12.87 8.56 -30.62
C LYS A 372 13.32 9.95 -30.18
N VAL A 373 14.53 10.04 -29.63
CA VAL A 373 15.17 11.30 -29.25
C VAL A 373 16.29 11.57 -30.25
N ASP A 374 16.18 12.63 -31.04
CA ASP A 374 17.12 12.93 -32.15
C ASP A 374 17.32 11.74 -33.12
N ASN A 375 16.24 11.04 -33.44
CA ASN A 375 16.22 9.82 -34.27
C ASN A 375 16.86 8.58 -33.62
N ILE A 376 17.25 8.65 -32.36
CA ILE A 376 17.72 7.48 -31.60
C ILE A 376 16.51 6.86 -30.92
N ALA A 377 16.20 5.63 -31.29
CA ALA A 377 15.08 4.89 -30.71
C ALA A 377 15.34 4.54 -29.23
N GLY A 378 14.34 4.81 -28.39
CA GLY A 378 14.30 4.34 -27.01
C GLY A 378 13.77 2.91 -26.91
N GLU A 379 13.18 2.60 -25.75
CA GLU A 379 12.52 1.32 -25.51
C GLU A 379 11.21 1.21 -26.30
N VAL A 380 10.92 0.01 -26.81
CA VAL A 380 9.69 -0.27 -27.56
C VAL A 380 8.55 -0.52 -26.58
N CYS A 381 7.49 0.26 -26.68
CA CYS A 381 6.22 0.04 -26.03
C CYS A 381 5.48 -1.11 -26.71
N THR A 382 5.13 -2.14 -25.95
CA THR A 382 4.34 -3.28 -26.43
C THR A 382 2.86 -2.94 -26.68
N ASP A 383 2.39 -1.84 -26.11
CA ASP A 383 1.10 -1.23 -26.39
C ASP A 383 1.31 0.23 -26.78
N ALA A 384 1.06 0.54 -28.05
CA ALA A 384 1.21 1.88 -28.61
C ALA A 384 0.26 2.91 -27.98
N ARG A 385 -0.90 2.49 -27.44
CA ARG A 385 -1.93 3.39 -26.88
C ARG A 385 -1.61 3.91 -25.49
N THR A 386 -0.67 3.28 -24.80
CA THR A 386 -0.25 3.61 -23.44
C THR A 386 1.23 4.00 -23.37
N CYS A 387 1.82 4.34 -24.53
CA CYS A 387 3.24 4.64 -24.67
C CYS A 387 3.55 6.10 -24.28
N ASP A 388 3.74 6.31 -22.99
CA ASP A 388 4.02 7.61 -22.39
C ASP A 388 5.53 7.95 -22.41
N TYR A 389 5.86 9.24 -22.55
CA TYR A 389 7.23 9.76 -22.48
C TYR A 389 7.31 11.03 -21.62
N THR A 390 8.09 11.01 -20.55
CA THR A 390 8.31 12.20 -19.72
C THR A 390 9.52 12.99 -20.22
N ILE A 391 9.31 14.28 -20.51
CA ILE A 391 10.35 15.20 -20.95
C ILE A 391 11.33 15.47 -19.82
N THR A 392 12.63 15.30 -20.09
CA THR A 392 13.71 15.53 -19.13
C THR A 392 14.60 16.71 -19.54
N GLN A 393 15.45 17.17 -18.62
CA GLN A 393 16.49 18.17 -18.91
C GLN A 393 17.43 17.74 -20.06
N ALA A 394 17.66 16.45 -20.25
CA ALA A 394 18.53 15.91 -21.28
C ALA A 394 17.93 16.00 -22.70
N ASP A 395 16.62 16.26 -22.79
CA ASP A 395 15.88 16.38 -24.06
C ASP A 395 15.85 17.82 -24.59
N LEU A 396 16.26 18.80 -23.79
CA LEU A 396 16.34 20.19 -24.20
C LEU A 396 17.31 20.35 -25.39
N GLY A 397 16.82 20.98 -26.45
CA GLY A 397 17.56 21.16 -27.71
C GLY A 397 17.47 19.98 -28.68
N LYS A 398 16.77 18.91 -28.31
CA LYS A 398 16.55 17.72 -29.14
C LYS A 398 15.14 17.68 -29.70
N ALA A 399 14.94 16.84 -30.71
CA ALA A 399 13.62 16.57 -31.27
C ALA A 399 13.09 15.22 -30.77
N LEU A 400 11.88 15.21 -30.21
CA LEU A 400 11.15 14.00 -29.81
C LEU A 400 10.21 13.56 -30.92
N ASP A 401 10.24 12.28 -31.26
CA ASP A 401 9.48 11.69 -32.37
C ASP A 401 8.79 10.40 -31.92
N PHE A 402 7.47 10.41 -31.83
CA PHE A 402 6.67 9.23 -31.53
C PHE A 402 6.41 8.45 -32.82
N CYS A 403 6.79 7.18 -32.85
CA CYS A 403 6.62 6.30 -34.00
C CYS A 403 5.81 5.08 -33.60
N VAL A 404 4.79 4.74 -34.39
CA VAL A 404 3.91 3.59 -34.19
C VAL A 404 4.02 2.62 -35.35
N THR A 405 4.04 1.32 -35.04
CA THR A 405 3.87 0.23 -36.00
C THR A 405 2.54 -0.45 -35.71
N PRO A 406 1.48 -0.22 -36.51
CA PRO A 406 0.17 -0.80 -36.27
C PRO A 406 0.19 -2.31 -36.53
N GLN A 407 -0.60 -3.07 -35.78
CA GLN A 407 -0.77 -4.51 -35.97
C GLN A 407 -2.25 -4.89 -35.97
N THR A 408 -2.62 -5.87 -36.79
CA THR A 408 -3.95 -6.48 -36.74
C THR A 408 -4.06 -7.47 -35.57
N ALA A 409 -5.27 -7.91 -35.23
CA ALA A 409 -5.50 -8.96 -34.24
C ALA A 409 -4.81 -10.31 -34.59
N LEU A 410 -4.42 -10.52 -35.85
CA LEU A 410 -3.67 -11.69 -36.32
C LEU A 410 -2.15 -11.43 -36.37
N ASN A 411 -1.66 -10.33 -35.78
CA ASN A 411 -0.26 -9.91 -35.76
C ASN A 411 0.34 -9.57 -37.13
N THR A 412 -0.49 -9.21 -38.13
CA THR A 412 0.00 -8.65 -39.38
C THR A 412 0.48 -7.22 -39.14
N ALA A 413 1.79 -6.97 -39.30
CA ALA A 413 2.38 -5.66 -39.06
C ALA A 413 2.29 -4.72 -40.27
N GLY A 414 1.93 -3.46 -40.00
CA GLY A 414 1.99 -2.36 -40.94
C GLY A 414 3.38 -1.74 -41.05
N ASP A 415 3.49 -0.66 -41.81
CA ASP A 415 4.72 0.14 -41.87
C ASP A 415 4.78 1.11 -40.67
N GLU A 416 5.99 1.39 -40.18
CA GLU A 416 6.21 2.37 -39.11
C GLU A 416 5.82 3.78 -39.59
N VAL A 417 5.03 4.50 -38.80
CA VAL A 417 4.64 5.89 -39.06
C VAL A 417 4.99 6.73 -37.85
N CYS A 418 5.73 7.82 -38.08
CA CYS A 418 6.15 8.75 -37.04
C CYS A 418 5.34 10.06 -37.07
N LEU A 419 5.57 10.94 -36.10
CA LEU A 419 4.93 12.25 -36.04
C LEU A 419 5.16 13.03 -37.34
N THR A 420 4.14 13.74 -37.79
CA THR A 420 4.28 14.67 -38.93
C THR A 420 5.17 15.86 -38.56
N SER A 421 5.12 16.28 -37.30
CA SER A 421 5.95 17.35 -36.74
C SER A 421 6.49 16.89 -35.39
N LYS A 422 7.82 16.84 -35.27
CA LYS A 422 8.48 16.44 -34.04
C LYS A 422 8.23 17.45 -32.92
N VAL A 423 8.16 16.95 -31.69
CA VAL A 423 8.02 17.80 -30.50
C VAL A 423 9.40 18.37 -30.16
N THR A 424 9.46 19.68 -29.90
CA THR A 424 10.67 20.35 -29.39
C THR A 424 10.44 20.72 -27.93
N PRO A 425 11.10 20.04 -26.98
CA PRO A 425 11.00 20.36 -25.56
C PRO A 425 11.35 21.81 -25.23
N LYS A 426 10.63 22.36 -24.25
CA LYS A 426 10.80 23.71 -23.74
C LYS A 426 11.40 23.69 -22.34
N GLY A 427 12.20 24.69 -22.01
CA GLY A 427 12.74 24.83 -20.66
C GLY A 427 14.06 25.58 -20.61
N ILE A 428 14.67 25.56 -19.43
CA ILE A 428 15.92 26.25 -19.13
C ILE A 428 16.93 25.22 -18.64
N LYS A 429 18.07 25.17 -19.32
CA LYS A 429 19.24 24.39 -18.90
C LYS A 429 20.25 25.32 -18.25
N ILE A 430 20.74 24.97 -17.06
CA ILE A 430 21.79 25.70 -16.37
C ILE A 430 23.03 24.81 -16.24
N GLU A 431 24.21 25.35 -16.51
CA GLU A 431 25.49 24.63 -16.42
C GLU A 431 26.52 25.48 -15.68
N GLY A 432 27.50 24.85 -15.03
CA GLY A 432 28.58 25.53 -14.32
C GLY A 432 28.84 24.98 -12.92
N LYS A 433 29.42 25.81 -12.04
CA LYS A 433 29.71 25.45 -10.64
C LYS A 433 28.89 26.32 -9.71
N LEU A 434 28.18 25.71 -8.76
CA LEU A 434 27.41 26.40 -7.72
C LEU A 434 28.34 26.84 -6.56
N GLU A 435 29.36 27.63 -6.90
CA GLU A 435 30.44 28.05 -6.01
C GLU A 435 30.64 29.57 -6.14
N TYR A 436 30.92 30.24 -5.03
CA TYR A 436 31.20 31.67 -5.03
C TYR A 436 32.41 32.00 -5.92
N ASP A 437 32.33 33.10 -6.66
CA ASP A 437 33.34 33.53 -7.65
C ASP A 437 33.49 32.56 -8.85
N GLN A 438 32.54 31.64 -9.07
CA GLN A 438 32.42 30.81 -10.29
C GLN A 438 31.28 31.27 -11.19
N GLU A 439 31.27 30.78 -12.43
CA GLU A 439 30.30 31.16 -13.45
C GLU A 439 29.20 30.09 -13.64
N LEU A 440 27.97 30.56 -13.83
CA LEU A 440 26.83 29.79 -14.30
C LEU A 440 26.37 30.34 -15.66
N ILE A 441 25.93 29.42 -16.52
CA ILE A 441 25.44 29.71 -17.86
C ILE A 441 24.04 29.10 -18.00
N ALA A 442 23.08 29.91 -18.43
CA ALA A 442 21.71 29.49 -18.71
C ALA A 442 21.46 29.49 -20.22
N THR A 443 20.87 28.40 -20.73
CA THR A 443 20.41 28.28 -22.10
C THR A 443 18.90 28.03 -22.10
N VAL A 444 18.18 28.85 -22.87
CA VAL A 444 16.72 28.83 -22.94
C VAL A 444 16.29 28.12 -24.23
N TYR A 445 15.39 27.15 -24.12
CA TYR A 445 14.92 26.33 -25.23
C TYR A 445 13.40 26.47 -25.42
N GLY A 446 12.99 26.65 -26.68
CA GLY A 446 11.60 26.56 -27.12
C GLY A 446 10.63 27.66 -26.64
N TYR A 447 11.07 28.57 -25.77
CA TYR A 447 10.36 29.83 -25.50
C TYR A 447 10.60 30.85 -26.62
N ALA A 448 9.64 31.75 -26.87
CA ALA A 448 9.66 32.69 -28.00
C ALA A 448 10.80 33.73 -27.90
N ALA A 449 11.11 34.37 -29.03
CA ALA A 449 12.28 35.23 -29.24
C ALA A 449 12.32 36.54 -28.41
N ASP A 450 11.33 36.81 -27.58
CA ASP A 450 11.33 37.88 -26.57
C ASP A 450 12.07 37.49 -25.28
N ALA A 451 12.31 36.19 -25.03
CA ALA A 451 13.08 35.69 -23.87
C ALA A 451 14.62 35.75 -24.06
N THR A 452 15.16 36.88 -24.53
CA THR A 452 16.59 36.95 -24.92
C THR A 452 17.58 37.17 -23.78
N LEU A 453 17.14 37.68 -22.62
CA LEU A 453 17.97 37.85 -21.43
C LEU A 453 17.14 37.52 -20.19
N GLY A 454 17.48 36.43 -19.50
CA GLY A 454 16.91 36.11 -18.21
C GLY A 454 17.62 36.81 -17.05
N GLU A 455 17.01 36.68 -15.88
CA GLU A 455 17.45 37.29 -14.64
C GLU A 455 17.94 36.22 -13.67
N TRP A 456 19.16 36.41 -13.19
CA TRP A 456 19.72 35.64 -12.08
C TRP A 456 19.31 36.29 -10.77
N LYS A 457 18.69 35.51 -9.90
CA LYS A 457 18.19 35.96 -8.60
C LYS A 457 18.89 35.22 -7.47
N VAL A 458 19.30 35.98 -6.45
CA VAL A 458 19.89 35.50 -5.20
C VAL A 458 19.42 36.44 -4.08
N ASP A 459 19.09 35.92 -2.90
CA ASP A 459 18.72 36.74 -1.75
C ASP A 459 19.98 37.25 -1.03
N THR A 460 20.47 38.41 -1.47
CA THR A 460 21.61 39.12 -0.85
C THR A 460 21.16 40.16 0.18
N SER A 461 19.89 40.15 0.59
CA SER A 461 19.34 41.15 1.54
C SER A 461 19.85 40.94 2.98
N ASN A 462 20.36 39.75 3.25
CA ASN A 462 20.83 39.31 4.55
C ASN A 462 21.95 38.28 4.41
N LYS A 463 22.67 38.09 5.51
CA LYS A 463 23.82 37.19 5.56
C LYS A 463 23.44 35.78 6.00
N ASN A 464 22.23 35.52 6.47
CA ASN A 464 21.88 34.16 6.88
C ASN A 464 21.74 33.30 5.62
N GLY A 465 22.39 32.15 5.52
CA GLY A 465 22.37 31.26 4.36
C GLY A 465 20.97 30.64 4.10
N PRO A 466 20.79 29.31 4.22
CA PRO A 466 19.52 28.68 3.84
C PRO A 466 18.30 29.24 4.56
N ALA A 467 18.41 29.51 5.86
CA ALA A 467 17.30 30.04 6.67
C ALA A 467 16.90 31.48 6.31
N GLY A 468 17.79 32.24 5.68
CA GLY A 468 17.54 33.61 5.27
C GLY A 468 17.22 33.77 3.79
N ASP A 469 17.17 32.68 3.02
CA ASP A 469 16.93 32.72 1.58
C ASP A 469 15.42 32.72 1.30
N LEU A 470 14.80 33.88 1.46
CA LEU A 470 13.34 34.04 1.46
C LEU A 470 12.83 35.01 0.40
N ALA A 471 13.69 35.92 -0.07
CA ALA A 471 13.33 36.93 -1.06
C ALA A 471 14.46 37.14 -2.07
N PRO A 472 14.68 36.20 -3.01
CA PRO A 472 15.67 36.38 -4.08
C PRO A 472 15.40 37.66 -4.89
N THR A 473 16.46 38.45 -5.10
CA THR A 473 16.39 39.67 -5.91
C THR A 473 17.35 39.56 -7.09
N VAL A 474 17.05 40.30 -8.17
CA VAL A 474 17.84 40.27 -9.40
C VAL A 474 19.26 40.78 -9.14
N GLN A 475 20.24 39.90 -9.33
CA GLN A 475 21.66 40.22 -9.25
C GLN A 475 22.25 40.52 -10.63
N LYS A 476 21.72 39.88 -11.68
CA LYS A 476 22.21 40.05 -13.05
C LYS A 476 21.15 39.73 -14.09
N THR A 477 21.04 40.57 -15.11
CA THR A 477 20.25 40.29 -16.32
C THR A 477 21.19 39.90 -17.46
N SER A 478 21.37 38.60 -17.71
CA SER A 478 22.24 38.01 -18.73
C SER A 478 22.10 36.49 -18.75
N ASN A 479 22.47 35.81 -19.84
CA ASN A 479 22.55 34.34 -19.86
C ASN A 479 23.75 33.79 -19.07
N THR A 480 24.69 34.65 -18.68
CA THR A 480 25.88 34.27 -17.91
C THR A 480 25.96 35.08 -16.62
N TYR A 481 26.26 34.41 -15.52
CA TYR A 481 26.37 35.03 -14.21
C TYR A 481 27.54 34.46 -13.40
N LYS A 482 28.42 35.35 -12.96
CA LYS A 482 29.43 35.04 -11.95
C LYS A 482 28.81 35.19 -10.56
N ILE A 483 28.75 34.10 -9.80
CA ILE A 483 28.06 34.03 -8.50
C ILE A 483 28.82 34.85 -7.46
N GLY A 484 28.35 36.07 -7.23
CA GLY A 484 29.19 37.06 -6.58
C GLY A 484 30.52 37.26 -7.31
N ALA A 485 31.34 38.17 -6.83
CA ALA A 485 32.68 38.33 -7.37
C ALA A 485 33.59 38.88 -6.30
N ARG A 486 34.76 38.25 -6.16
CA ARG A 486 35.83 38.81 -5.33
C ARG A 486 36.42 40.10 -5.89
N ASN A 487 36.07 40.48 -7.12
CA ASN A 487 36.59 41.67 -7.82
C ASN A 487 38.13 41.77 -7.81
N GLY A 488 38.81 40.62 -7.86
CA GLY A 488 40.28 40.55 -7.83
C GLY A 488 40.92 40.67 -6.44
N LEU A 489 40.13 40.72 -5.37
CA LEU A 489 40.63 40.67 -4.00
C LEU A 489 41.24 39.30 -3.71
N LEU A 490 42.50 39.29 -3.28
CA LEU A 490 43.25 38.07 -2.99
C LEU A 490 43.29 37.73 -1.50
N THR A 491 42.86 38.66 -0.63
CA THR A 491 43.01 38.56 0.82
C THR A 491 41.82 39.23 1.51
N ASP A 492 41.40 38.70 2.66
CA ASP A 492 40.39 39.36 3.49
C ASP A 492 40.86 40.74 3.97
N TYR A 493 42.16 40.96 4.13
CA TYR A 493 42.73 42.28 4.43
C TYR A 493 42.46 43.31 3.31
N ALA A 494 42.57 42.91 2.05
CA ALA A 494 42.35 43.80 0.91
C ALA A 494 40.89 44.27 0.80
N TRP A 495 39.94 43.47 1.29
CA TRP A 495 38.52 43.85 1.34
C TRP A 495 38.26 45.02 2.29
N PHE A 496 38.98 45.12 3.42
CA PHE A 496 38.84 46.26 4.35
C PHE A 496 39.18 47.61 3.74
N ALA A 497 40.11 47.60 2.78
CA ALA A 497 40.47 48.79 2.04
C ALA A 497 39.42 49.18 0.98
N ALA A 498 38.39 48.35 0.75
CA ALA A 498 37.35 48.52 -0.27
C ALA A 498 35.97 47.95 0.15
N PRO A 499 35.31 48.49 1.20
CA PRO A 499 34.10 47.91 1.81
C PRO A 499 32.79 48.08 1.00
N GLU A 500 32.83 48.65 -0.21
CA GLU A 500 31.63 48.87 -1.05
C GLU A 500 31.23 47.63 -1.91
N VAL A 501 31.81 46.45 -1.64
CA VAL A 501 31.57 45.21 -2.40
C VAL A 501 30.76 44.21 -1.57
N LEU A 502 29.66 43.68 -2.14
CA LEU A 502 28.93 42.54 -1.58
C LEU A 502 29.91 41.41 -1.22
N GLU A 503 29.86 40.94 0.02
CA GLU A 503 30.82 39.96 0.55
C GLU A 503 30.34 38.53 0.28
N ALA A 504 31.24 37.55 0.34
CA ALA A 504 30.90 36.14 0.15
C ALA A 504 29.72 35.69 1.05
N ARG A 505 29.62 36.24 2.26
CA ARG A 505 28.57 35.92 3.25
C ARG A 505 27.15 36.23 2.81
N ASP A 506 26.99 37.19 1.90
CA ASP A 506 25.68 37.53 1.32
C ASP A 506 25.19 36.42 0.35
N PHE A 507 26.08 35.49 -0.04
CA PHE A 507 25.81 34.43 -1.00
C PHE A 507 25.89 33.01 -0.38
N ILE A 508 26.81 32.75 0.55
CA ILE A 508 27.07 31.38 1.01
C ILE A 508 25.81 30.72 1.60
N GLY A 509 25.43 29.58 1.04
CA GLY A 509 24.26 28.80 1.43
C GLY A 509 22.94 29.26 0.80
N LYS A 510 22.94 30.31 -0.03
CA LYS A 510 21.76 30.78 -0.77
C LYS A 510 21.52 29.94 -2.04
N THR A 511 20.30 29.94 -2.54
CA THR A 511 19.97 29.41 -3.85
C THR A 511 20.29 30.41 -4.95
N VAL A 512 20.45 29.90 -6.18
CA VAL A 512 20.57 30.71 -7.39
C VAL A 512 19.46 30.31 -8.33
N GLU A 513 18.61 31.26 -8.69
CA GLU A 513 17.52 31.03 -9.63
C GLU A 513 17.78 31.80 -10.93
N TYR A 514 17.44 31.20 -12.06
CA TYR A 514 17.41 31.87 -13.34
C TYR A 514 15.97 31.93 -13.84
N CYS A 515 15.48 33.13 -14.08
CA CYS A 515 14.10 33.40 -14.48
C CYS A 515 14.03 34.05 -15.85
N VAL A 516 13.04 33.63 -16.65
CA VAL A 516 12.68 34.30 -17.90
C VAL A 516 11.20 34.64 -17.89
N ASP A 517 10.83 35.80 -18.41
CA ASP A 517 9.44 36.12 -18.67
C ASP A 517 9.00 35.48 -20.00
N VAL A 518 7.93 34.69 -19.95
CA VAL A 518 7.32 34.06 -21.11
C VAL A 518 5.88 34.56 -21.21
N ASN A 519 5.65 35.56 -22.06
CA ASN A 519 4.35 36.19 -22.27
C ASN A 519 3.70 36.70 -20.97
N GLY A 520 4.47 37.34 -20.08
CA GLY A 520 3.99 37.86 -18.79
C GLY A 520 3.89 36.81 -17.68
N THR A 521 4.36 35.58 -17.93
CA THR A 521 4.49 34.53 -16.92
C THR A 521 5.97 34.26 -16.67
N GLU A 522 6.42 34.50 -15.44
CA GLU A 522 7.79 34.20 -15.04
C GLU A 522 8.02 32.69 -14.91
N LYS A 523 9.05 32.19 -15.58
CA LYS A 523 9.52 30.79 -15.52
C LYS A 523 10.90 30.76 -14.91
N CYS A 524 11.01 30.24 -13.69
CA CYS A 524 12.26 30.15 -12.95
C CYS A 524 12.77 28.72 -12.82
N VAL A 525 14.08 28.54 -12.90
CA VAL A 525 14.77 27.27 -12.58
C VAL A 525 15.84 27.53 -11.55
N ASN A 526 15.85 26.74 -10.48
CA ASN A 526 16.92 26.74 -9.50
C ASN A 526 18.14 25.98 -10.04
N ALA A 527 19.32 26.62 -10.01
CA ALA A 527 20.57 26.05 -10.49
C ALA A 527 20.91 24.71 -9.82
N ALA A 528 20.59 24.54 -8.54
CA ALA A 528 20.86 23.31 -7.81
C ALA A 528 20.15 22.08 -8.41
N ASN A 529 18.99 22.28 -9.05
CA ASN A 529 18.17 21.23 -9.67
C ASN A 529 18.68 20.79 -11.06
N SER A 530 19.65 21.51 -11.63
CA SER A 530 20.22 21.14 -12.93
C SER A 530 21.34 20.12 -12.77
N ALA A 531 21.24 19.00 -13.50
CA ALA A 531 22.26 17.95 -13.50
C ALA A 531 23.62 18.41 -14.07
N SER A 532 23.62 19.45 -14.91
CA SER A 532 24.84 20.03 -15.47
C SER A 532 25.50 21.08 -14.56
N VAL A 533 24.91 21.36 -13.38
CA VAL A 533 25.52 22.19 -12.34
C VAL A 533 26.23 21.30 -11.32
N THR A 534 27.51 21.55 -11.14
CA THR A 534 28.37 20.83 -10.20
C THR A 534 28.65 21.67 -8.95
N GLY A 535 29.21 21.05 -7.91
CA GLY A 535 29.57 21.76 -6.67
C GLY A 535 28.39 22.08 -5.77
N GLY A 536 28.46 23.17 -5.02
CA GLY A 536 27.43 23.58 -4.07
C GLY A 536 27.60 22.99 -2.67
N LEU A 537 27.03 23.71 -1.71
CA LEU A 537 27.12 23.43 -0.27
C LEU A 537 25.85 22.73 0.17
N TYR A 538 25.96 21.46 0.57
CA TYR A 538 24.82 20.72 1.09
C TYR A 538 24.59 21.10 2.55
N TYR A 539 23.36 21.44 2.90
CA TYR A 539 23.03 21.92 4.25
C TYR A 539 21.89 21.15 4.91
N ASP A 540 21.22 20.26 4.18
CA ASP A 540 20.22 19.33 4.72
C ASP A 540 20.79 17.90 4.70
N ALA A 541 20.95 17.32 5.88
CA ALA A 541 21.47 15.95 6.01
C ALA A 541 20.53 14.86 5.47
N THR A 542 19.25 15.18 5.25
CA THR A 542 18.21 14.24 4.84
C THR A 542 17.92 14.30 3.34
N ASP A 543 18.29 15.40 2.68
CA ASP A 543 17.94 15.66 1.29
C ASP A 543 19.13 16.23 0.49
N ALA A 544 19.77 15.36 -0.30
CA ALA A 544 20.88 15.73 -1.17
C ALA A 544 20.47 16.64 -2.35
N SER A 545 19.17 16.93 -2.57
CA SER A 545 18.77 17.97 -3.52
C SER A 545 18.92 19.38 -2.94
N LYS A 546 19.04 19.52 -1.61
CA LYS A 546 19.18 20.81 -0.93
C LYS A 546 20.65 21.22 -0.82
N ARG A 547 21.09 21.97 -1.82
CA ARG A 547 22.40 22.63 -1.82
C ARG A 547 22.30 24.07 -2.30
N GLY A 548 23.15 24.92 -1.74
CA GLY A 548 23.26 26.33 -2.07
C GLY A 548 24.66 26.67 -2.59
N ILE A 549 24.92 27.96 -2.78
CA ILE A 549 26.24 28.47 -3.15
C ILE A 549 27.27 28.04 -2.11
N GLU A 550 28.30 27.32 -2.52
CA GLU A 550 29.42 26.99 -1.63
C GLU A 550 30.47 28.11 -1.55
N PRO A 551 31.23 28.19 -0.44
CA PRO A 551 32.46 28.96 -0.40
C PRO A 551 33.41 28.53 -1.51
N ILE A 552 34.41 29.34 -1.77
CA ILE A 552 35.52 28.94 -2.64
C ILE A 552 36.06 27.61 -2.13
N ARG A 553 35.96 26.56 -2.93
CA ARG A 553 36.15 25.20 -2.44
C ARG A 553 37.61 24.96 -2.06
N GLU A 554 38.50 25.47 -2.90
CA GLU A 554 39.94 25.23 -2.81
C GLU A 554 40.70 26.55 -2.85
N ILE A 555 41.68 26.68 -1.95
CA ILE A 555 42.58 27.81 -1.89
C ILE A 555 44.00 27.30 -2.09
N VAL A 556 44.64 27.80 -3.15
CA VAL A 556 46.07 27.58 -3.38
C VAL A 556 46.85 28.52 -2.48
N ASN A 557 47.73 27.94 -1.66
CA ASN A 557 48.65 28.67 -0.78
C ASN A 557 50.07 28.11 -0.95
N GLY A 558 50.92 28.87 -1.63
CA GLY A 558 52.26 28.41 -2.00
C GLY A 558 52.22 27.14 -2.85
N ALA A 559 52.87 26.08 -2.37
CA ALA A 559 52.93 24.77 -3.01
C ALA A 559 51.81 23.81 -2.57
N LEU A 560 50.86 24.26 -1.75
CA LEU A 560 49.77 23.44 -1.21
C LEU A 560 48.40 23.97 -1.62
N ILE A 561 47.41 23.09 -1.60
CA ILE A 561 46.00 23.40 -1.83
C ILE A 561 45.23 23.00 -0.59
N TYR A 562 44.44 23.93 -0.06
CA TYR A 562 43.59 23.72 1.10
C TYR A 562 42.12 23.65 0.67
N HIS A 563 41.40 22.67 1.19
CA HIS A 563 39.96 22.52 0.98
C HIS A 563 39.18 23.24 2.08
N ARG A 564 38.03 23.83 1.73
CA ARG A 564 37.10 24.39 2.71
C ARG A 564 36.65 23.34 3.73
N PRO A 565 36.25 23.74 4.95
CA PRO A 565 35.55 22.83 5.85
C PRO A 565 34.25 22.31 5.22
N LEU A 566 33.86 21.11 5.63
CA LEU A 566 32.60 20.50 5.23
C LEU A 566 31.45 20.93 6.15
N THR A 567 30.23 20.76 5.69
CA THR A 567 29.04 20.82 6.55
C THR A 567 28.77 19.47 7.21
N VAL A 568 27.99 19.47 8.29
CA VAL A 568 27.51 18.22 8.90
C VAL A 568 26.73 17.38 7.88
N ALA A 569 25.89 18.03 7.07
CA ALA A 569 25.11 17.36 6.03
C ALA A 569 26.00 16.64 5.00
N GLU A 570 27.08 17.28 4.55
CA GLU A 570 28.05 16.67 3.62
C GLU A 570 28.70 15.41 4.22
N THR A 571 29.05 15.42 5.50
CA THR A 571 29.66 14.25 6.16
C THR A 571 28.69 13.07 6.35
N GLN A 572 27.38 13.34 6.34
CA GLN A 572 26.34 12.33 6.46
C GLN A 572 25.88 11.82 5.08
N LEU A 573 25.85 12.72 4.08
CA LEU A 573 25.46 12.43 2.71
C LEU A 573 26.61 11.97 1.81
N LYS A 574 27.83 11.78 2.34
CA LYS A 574 29.08 11.49 1.61
C LYS A 574 28.94 10.63 0.35
N ASP A 575 28.24 9.50 0.42
CA ASP A 575 28.01 8.56 -0.69
C ASP A 575 27.19 9.15 -1.86
N LYS A 576 26.46 10.24 -1.62
CA LYS A 576 25.51 10.86 -2.55
C LYS A 576 25.99 12.19 -3.12
N VAL A 577 27.03 12.80 -2.54
CA VAL A 577 27.43 14.19 -2.85
C VAL A 577 28.87 14.31 -3.34
N GLY A 578 29.46 13.20 -3.79
CA GLY A 578 30.78 13.18 -4.44
C GLY A 578 31.97 13.13 -3.49
N PHE A 579 31.75 12.89 -2.20
CA PHE A 579 32.83 12.62 -1.23
C PHE A 579 33.08 11.12 -1.06
N GLY A 580 34.21 10.76 -0.47
CA GLY A 580 34.56 9.36 -0.24
C GLY A 580 33.57 8.65 0.69
N ALA A 581 33.21 7.41 0.36
CA ALA A 581 32.23 6.63 1.12
C ALA A 581 32.62 6.40 2.59
N ASN A 582 33.92 6.34 2.85
CA ASN A 582 34.49 6.17 4.18
C ASN A 582 34.85 7.50 4.85
N LEU A 583 34.38 8.65 4.33
CA LEU A 583 34.59 9.95 4.95
C LEU A 583 34.07 9.93 6.41
N LEU A 584 34.88 10.46 7.31
CA LEU A 584 34.55 10.50 8.74
C LEU A 584 33.38 11.46 9.00
N THR A 585 32.39 10.98 9.76
CA THR A 585 31.25 11.80 10.21
C THR A 585 31.71 12.84 11.24
N ALA A 586 31.13 14.04 11.17
CA ALA A 586 31.40 15.11 12.14
C ALA A 586 31.12 14.68 13.60
N ALA A 587 31.96 15.11 14.54
CA ALA A 587 31.72 14.93 15.98
C ALA A 587 30.73 15.94 16.54
N ALA A 588 30.74 17.17 16.03
CA ALA A 588 29.87 18.24 16.49
C ALA A 588 29.55 19.22 15.36
N PRO A 589 28.36 19.84 15.38
CA PRO A 589 28.05 20.96 14.53
C PRO A 589 28.62 22.28 15.08
N GLN A 590 28.94 23.21 14.18
CA GLN A 590 29.13 24.63 14.49
C GLN A 590 28.23 25.49 13.60
N PRO A 591 27.20 26.15 14.14
CA PRO A 591 26.27 26.94 13.34
C PRO A 591 26.91 28.29 12.97
N PHE A 592 27.22 28.50 11.69
CA PHE A 592 27.58 29.81 11.14
C PHE A 592 26.81 30.08 9.86
N ASN A 593 26.30 31.30 9.72
CA ASN A 593 25.52 31.70 8.52
C ASN A 593 24.29 30.82 8.30
N GLY A 594 23.68 30.28 9.37
CA GLY A 594 22.55 29.34 9.26
C GLY A 594 22.92 27.98 8.65
N ILE A 595 24.21 27.62 8.67
CA ILE A 595 24.74 26.34 8.19
C ILE A 595 25.44 25.65 9.37
N GLU A 596 25.16 24.35 9.55
CA GLU A 596 25.85 23.51 10.53
C GLU A 596 27.17 23.00 9.94
N TRP A 597 28.29 23.64 10.28
CA TRP A 597 29.62 23.24 9.84
C TRP A 597 30.15 22.05 10.64
N ALA A 598 30.87 21.13 9.98
CA ALA A 598 31.40 19.92 10.61
C ALA A 598 32.65 20.23 11.43
N MET A 599 32.61 19.88 12.73
CA MET A 599 33.78 19.86 13.60
C MET A 599 34.16 18.43 14.01
N TYR A 600 35.45 18.24 14.27
CA TYR A 600 36.08 16.97 14.60
C TYR A 600 36.96 17.11 15.85
N ASN A 601 37.29 16.01 16.51
CA ASN A 601 38.24 15.99 17.62
C ASN A 601 39.19 14.77 17.53
N HIS A 602 40.36 14.86 18.15
CA HIS A 602 41.39 13.83 18.08
C HIS A 602 41.07 12.54 18.86
N ASN A 603 40.00 12.53 19.67
CA ASN A 603 39.50 11.31 20.30
C ASN A 603 38.67 10.45 19.32
N GLN A 604 38.22 11.00 18.19
CA GLN A 604 37.61 10.20 17.14
C GLN A 604 38.63 9.21 16.57
N VAL A 605 38.21 7.95 16.46
CA VAL A 605 39.04 6.89 15.88
C VAL A 605 39.43 7.30 14.45
N ASN A 606 40.73 7.27 14.17
CA ASN A 606 41.31 7.65 12.88
C ASN A 606 40.84 9.03 12.37
N VAL A 607 40.87 10.08 13.21
CA VAL A 607 40.40 11.42 12.81
C VAL A 607 40.98 11.96 11.49
N TYR A 608 42.18 11.53 11.10
CA TYR A 608 42.81 11.88 9.82
C TYR A 608 42.00 11.42 8.59
N GLU A 609 41.12 10.42 8.74
CA GLU A 609 40.16 9.96 7.72
C GLU A 609 39.11 11.02 7.36
N ALA A 610 38.96 12.09 8.15
CA ALA A 610 38.22 13.28 7.73
C ALA A 610 38.82 13.92 6.46
N CYS A 611 40.10 13.68 6.20
CA CYS A 611 40.81 14.18 5.01
C CYS A 611 41.24 13.07 4.06
N THR A 612 41.82 11.98 4.55
CA THR A 612 42.31 10.92 3.64
C THR A 612 41.19 10.23 2.89
N ASN A 613 39.94 10.30 3.39
CA ASN A 613 38.76 9.80 2.70
C ASN A 613 37.86 10.94 2.16
N LEU A 614 38.37 12.18 2.05
CA LEU A 614 37.60 13.33 1.54
C LEU A 614 37.05 13.03 0.14
N TYR A 615 37.92 12.57 -0.76
CA TYR A 615 37.56 12.07 -2.07
C TYR A 615 38.09 10.63 -2.24
N ALA A 616 37.60 9.92 -3.25
CA ALA A 616 37.96 8.53 -3.50
C ALA A 616 39.43 8.33 -3.93
N ASP A 617 40.14 9.41 -4.28
CA ASP A 617 41.54 9.36 -4.72
C ASP A 617 42.56 9.27 -3.57
N ASN A 618 42.11 9.49 -2.33
CA ASN A 618 42.93 9.49 -1.11
C ASN A 618 44.16 10.42 -1.18
N THR A 619 44.07 11.53 -1.92
CA THR A 619 45.17 12.49 -2.12
C THR A 619 45.24 13.58 -1.05
N TRP A 620 44.21 13.68 -0.21
CA TRP A 620 44.06 14.72 0.80
C TRP A 620 44.50 14.24 2.18
N ALA A 621 44.98 15.15 3.01
CA ALA A 621 45.51 14.84 4.33
C ALA A 621 45.13 15.89 5.37
N LEU A 622 45.14 15.51 6.65
CA LEU A 622 45.06 16.43 7.77
C LEU A 622 46.37 17.25 7.83
N PRO A 623 46.31 18.59 7.85
CA PRO A 623 47.50 19.41 7.66
C PRO A 623 48.49 19.27 8.82
N ILE A 624 49.78 19.40 8.51
CA ILE A 624 50.84 19.55 9.51
C ILE A 624 50.81 21.00 10.00
N GLY A 625 50.74 21.19 11.32
CA GLY A 625 50.67 22.51 11.95
C GLY A 625 52.03 23.05 12.35
N ASN A 626 52.89 22.21 12.91
CA ASN A 626 54.21 22.60 13.41
C ASN A 626 55.19 21.42 13.41
N THR A 627 56.35 21.60 12.78
CA THR A 627 57.43 20.60 12.70
C THR A 627 58.61 20.90 13.65
N GLY A 628 58.49 21.92 14.51
CA GLY A 628 59.53 22.29 15.46
C GLY A 628 59.78 21.20 16.52
N GLY A 629 60.96 21.20 17.13
CA GLY A 629 61.45 20.10 17.99
C GLY A 629 60.63 19.78 19.26
N TYR A 630 59.54 20.49 19.53
CA TYR A 630 58.59 20.15 20.59
C TYR A 630 57.44 19.23 20.13
N TYR A 631 57.25 19.09 18.82
CA TYR A 631 56.11 18.43 18.18
C TYR A 631 56.54 17.21 17.37
N ASP A 632 55.72 16.18 17.41
CA ASP A 632 55.62 15.20 16.33
C ASP A 632 54.73 15.83 15.25
N GLY A 633 55.35 16.26 14.14
CA GLY A 633 54.69 17.08 13.12
C GLY A 633 53.52 16.37 12.44
N ASN A 634 53.61 15.05 12.25
CA ASN A 634 52.55 14.23 11.71
C ASN A 634 52.35 12.99 12.59
N HIS A 635 51.53 13.15 13.63
CA HIS A 635 51.28 12.11 14.62
C HIS A 635 50.61 10.85 14.05
N TYR A 636 49.93 10.98 12.92
CA TYR A 636 49.19 9.89 12.28
C TYR A 636 50.00 9.31 11.12
N PRO A 637 50.57 8.09 11.24
CA PRO A 637 51.44 7.54 10.20
C PRO A 637 50.74 7.37 8.84
N ALA A 638 49.42 7.11 8.84
CA ALA A 638 48.64 6.90 7.62
C ALA A 638 48.12 8.21 6.98
N ASN A 639 48.33 9.36 7.62
CA ASN A 639 47.84 10.65 7.14
C ASN A 639 48.62 11.17 5.91
N ASN A 640 49.90 10.80 5.75
CA ASN A 640 50.73 11.15 4.58
C ASN A 640 50.69 12.63 4.15
N ALA A 641 50.53 13.56 5.10
CA ALA A 641 50.41 14.98 4.78
C ALA A 641 51.70 15.54 4.14
N PRO A 642 51.58 16.39 3.11
CA PRO A 642 52.73 17.08 2.55
C PRO A 642 53.34 18.02 3.59
N ASP A 643 54.67 18.12 3.59
CA ASP A 643 55.38 19.03 4.48
C ASP A 643 55.11 20.49 4.07
N PRO A 644 54.55 21.32 4.95
CA PRO A 644 54.35 22.73 4.64
C PRO A 644 55.71 23.46 4.68
N SER A 645 56.23 23.82 3.50
CA SER A 645 57.23 24.88 3.42
C SER A 645 56.66 26.14 4.09
N GLY A 646 57.52 27.02 4.61
CA GLY A 646 57.07 28.14 5.46
C GLY A 646 56.00 29.04 4.82
N ASP A 647 56.05 29.21 3.50
CA ASP A 647 55.12 29.97 2.65
C ASP A 647 53.88 29.19 2.18
N SER A 648 53.73 27.94 2.60
CA SER A 648 52.59 27.08 2.25
C SER A 648 51.81 26.62 3.49
N SER A 649 52.26 26.98 4.70
CA SER A 649 51.65 26.53 5.95
C SER A 649 50.22 27.06 6.16
N MET A 650 49.43 26.38 6.99
CA MET A 650 48.08 26.85 7.35
C MET A 650 48.12 28.21 8.09
N SER A 651 49.23 28.50 8.78
CA SER A 651 49.46 29.83 9.37
C SER A 651 49.66 30.91 8.32
N ASP A 652 50.35 30.58 7.23
CA ASP A 652 50.59 31.48 6.09
C ASP A 652 49.29 31.74 5.32
N LEU A 653 48.52 30.68 5.00
CA LEU A 653 47.16 30.78 4.45
C LEU A 653 46.29 31.77 5.26
N ASN A 654 46.30 31.62 6.57
CA ASN A 654 45.52 32.48 7.44
C ASN A 654 46.00 33.93 7.43
N ALA A 655 47.31 34.16 7.57
CA ALA A 655 47.90 35.49 7.62
C ALA A 655 47.77 36.25 6.29
N ASN A 656 47.84 35.54 5.17
CA ASN A 656 47.93 36.14 3.84
C ASN A 656 46.60 36.11 3.08
N GLN A 657 45.63 35.26 3.44
CA GLN A 657 44.39 35.11 2.66
C GLN A 657 43.11 35.21 3.51
N ILE A 658 43.02 34.52 4.65
CA ILE A 658 41.73 34.29 5.37
C ILE A 658 41.47 35.19 6.59
N THR A 659 42.46 35.86 7.20
CA THR A 659 42.20 36.74 8.36
C THR A 659 42.39 38.22 8.08
N SER A 660 41.61 39.03 8.79
CA SER A 660 41.87 40.45 8.93
C SER A 660 42.12 40.84 10.39
N ASN A 661 42.85 41.94 10.58
CA ASN A 661 43.18 42.52 11.88
C ASN A 661 42.11 43.46 12.47
N GLU A 662 40.99 43.68 11.78
CA GLU A 662 40.18 44.89 11.96
C GLU A 662 38.75 44.65 12.46
N GLU A 663 38.24 43.41 12.46
CA GLU A 663 36.95 43.05 13.09
C GLU A 663 37.05 41.76 13.91
N ASP A 664 36.70 41.84 15.20
CA ASP A 664 36.77 40.74 16.17
C ASP A 664 35.53 39.79 16.14
N ASP A 665 34.45 40.15 15.40
CA ASP A 665 33.11 39.53 15.44
C ASP A 665 32.64 38.90 14.09
N ARG A 666 33.54 38.29 13.31
CA ARG A 666 33.20 37.68 12.01
C ARG A 666 33.28 36.17 11.96
N PHE A 667 32.18 35.53 11.59
CA PHE A 667 32.09 34.07 11.51
C PHE A 667 32.59 33.45 10.21
N ILE A 668 32.60 34.23 9.14
CA ILE A 668 32.93 33.77 7.78
C ILE A 668 33.81 34.82 7.09
N SER A 669 34.76 34.35 6.28
CA SER A 669 35.63 35.15 5.42
C SER A 669 34.82 35.95 4.38
N PRO A 670 34.98 37.29 4.31
CA PRO A 670 34.30 38.13 3.32
C PRO A 670 34.72 37.87 1.88
N VAL A 671 35.94 37.36 1.64
CA VAL A 671 36.45 37.10 0.28
C VAL A 671 36.29 35.64 -0.13
N PHE A 672 36.47 34.69 0.79
CA PHE A 672 36.50 33.26 0.45
C PHE A 672 35.28 32.48 0.91
N GLY A 673 34.51 33.01 1.87
CA GLY A 673 33.33 32.34 2.42
C GLY A 673 33.63 31.22 3.41
N TRP A 674 34.89 31.03 3.83
CA TRP A 674 35.29 30.01 4.80
C TRP A 674 34.92 30.39 6.23
N PRO A 675 34.53 29.45 7.11
CA PRO A 675 34.21 29.76 8.49
C PRO A 675 35.46 30.10 9.31
N THR A 676 35.57 31.34 9.78
CA THR A 676 36.72 31.85 10.54
C THR A 676 36.51 31.79 12.05
N GLY A 677 35.24 31.88 12.49
CA GLY A 677 34.85 32.10 13.88
C GLY A 677 35.27 33.46 14.42
N ALA A 678 34.91 33.77 15.67
CA ALA A 678 35.12 35.09 16.25
C ALA A 678 35.86 35.03 17.58
N LYS A 679 36.41 36.18 18.00
CA LYS A 679 37.17 36.30 19.24
C LYS A 679 36.27 36.44 20.48
N THR A 680 35.05 36.94 20.33
CA THR A 680 34.09 37.17 21.41
C THR A 680 32.65 37.02 20.95
N PRO A 681 31.76 36.34 21.72
CA PRO A 681 31.99 35.55 22.94
C PRO A 681 32.84 34.27 22.75
N VAL A 682 33.13 33.53 23.84
CA VAL A 682 34.13 32.44 23.86
C VAL A 682 33.68 31.18 23.13
N ASP A 683 32.36 30.93 23.08
CA ASP A 683 31.67 29.80 22.46
C ASP A 683 31.73 29.78 20.93
N ILE A 684 32.22 30.86 20.32
CA ILE A 684 32.39 31.00 18.87
C ILE A 684 33.87 31.11 18.44
N LYS A 685 34.80 30.86 19.37
CA LYS A 685 36.23 30.72 19.09
C LYS A 685 36.52 29.38 18.44
N THR A 686 36.61 29.36 17.12
CA THR A 686 36.87 28.13 16.37
C THR A 686 38.35 27.94 16.10
N HIS A 687 38.78 26.68 16.10
CA HIS A 687 40.16 26.31 15.82
C HIS A 687 40.17 25.33 14.65
N TYR A 688 41.24 25.38 13.87
CA TYR A 688 41.50 24.46 12.77
C TYR A 688 42.51 23.42 13.22
N MET A 689 42.14 22.16 13.07
CA MET A 689 42.88 20.98 13.48
C MET A 689 44.17 20.80 12.67
N SER A 690 45.20 20.24 13.29
CA SER A 690 46.40 19.76 12.60
C SER A 690 46.81 18.37 13.10
N ALA A 691 47.66 17.68 12.34
CA ALA A 691 48.25 16.40 12.74
C ALA A 691 49.40 16.54 13.75
N SER A 692 49.76 17.76 14.18
CA SER A 692 50.95 17.99 14.99
C SER A 692 50.67 17.88 16.49
N MET A 693 51.16 16.80 17.11
CA MET A 693 50.99 16.53 18.54
C MET A 693 52.25 16.94 19.32
N ARG A 694 52.07 17.60 20.45
CA ARG A 694 53.20 17.96 21.32
C ARG A 694 53.65 16.75 22.13
N THR A 695 54.92 16.39 22.01
CA THR A 695 55.52 15.20 22.65
C THR A 695 56.51 15.54 23.76
N THR A 696 56.77 16.84 23.96
CA THR A 696 57.66 17.31 25.02
C THR A 696 57.04 17.07 26.39
N ALA A 697 57.83 16.58 27.34
CA ALA A 697 57.42 16.36 28.73
C ALA A 697 57.23 17.68 29.51
N ASP A 698 56.28 18.50 29.07
CA ASP A 698 55.82 19.71 29.75
C ASP A 698 54.31 19.66 30.00
N LYS A 699 53.75 20.74 30.56
CA LYS A 699 52.31 20.80 30.90
C LYS A 699 51.36 20.69 29.71
N TRP A 700 51.88 20.72 28.49
CA TRP A 700 51.14 20.62 27.24
C TRP A 700 51.38 19.28 26.53
N ASN A 701 52.10 18.33 27.16
CA ASN A 701 52.32 17.01 26.58
C ASN A 701 50.99 16.34 26.20
N GLY A 702 50.90 15.86 24.97
CA GLY A 702 49.71 15.22 24.42
C GLY A 702 48.59 16.15 23.97
N THR A 703 48.83 17.46 23.95
CA THR A 703 47.97 18.43 23.27
C THR A 703 48.35 18.55 21.79
N TYR A 704 47.41 19.02 20.98
CA TYR A 704 47.59 19.21 19.55
C TYR A 704 47.74 20.68 19.21
N TRP A 705 48.63 20.98 18.26
CA TRP A 705 48.72 22.29 17.66
C TRP A 705 47.46 22.54 16.83
N SER A 706 46.84 23.68 17.04
CA SER A 706 45.68 24.13 16.26
C SER A 706 45.80 25.60 15.90
N LEU A 707 45.17 26.00 14.80
CA LEU A 707 45.19 27.37 14.33
C LEU A 707 43.89 28.10 14.69
N ARG A 708 44.02 29.32 15.19
CA ARG A 708 42.94 30.26 15.43
C ARG A 708 42.73 31.10 14.16
N MET A 709 41.84 30.65 13.29
CA MET A 709 41.46 31.40 12.08
C MET A 709 40.70 32.70 12.35
N TYR A 710 40.45 33.06 13.62
CA TYR A 710 39.81 34.32 14.00
C TYR A 710 40.81 35.39 14.49
N ALA A 711 42.12 35.12 14.52
CA ALA A 711 43.12 36.04 15.08
C ALA A 711 44.38 36.15 14.20
N SER A 712 44.77 37.39 13.86
CA SER A 712 45.74 37.68 12.79
C SER A 712 47.19 37.95 13.23
N VAL A 713 47.62 37.81 14.50
CA VAL A 713 49.03 38.13 14.88
C VAL A 713 49.67 37.25 15.96
N ASN A 714 50.94 36.86 15.71
CA ASN A 714 52.04 36.35 16.58
C ASN A 714 51.76 35.24 17.62
N SER A 715 50.49 34.86 17.84
CA SER A 715 50.04 33.75 18.68
C SER A 715 48.74 33.17 18.11
N SER A 716 48.71 33.01 16.78
CA SER A 716 47.59 32.43 16.03
C SER A 716 47.39 30.95 16.30
N SER A 717 48.24 30.31 17.11
CA SER A 717 48.10 28.89 17.47
C SER A 717 47.66 28.68 18.91
N ALA A 718 46.97 27.57 19.16
CA ALA A 718 46.69 27.04 20.49
C ALA A 718 47.25 25.61 20.63
N ASN A 719 47.46 25.19 21.87
CA ASN A 719 47.66 23.79 22.23
C ASN A 719 46.36 23.30 22.87
N LEU A 720 45.63 22.44 22.18
CA LEU A 720 44.30 21.99 22.60
C LEU A 720 44.32 20.52 23.01
N THR A 721 43.44 20.19 23.95
CA THR A 721 43.27 18.81 24.40
C THR A 721 42.59 17.97 23.29
N PRO A 722 42.81 16.64 23.26
CA PRO A 722 42.32 15.79 22.18
C PRO A 722 40.79 15.76 22.01
N ASP A 723 40.03 16.10 23.05
CA ASP A 723 38.55 16.16 23.08
C ASP A 723 37.98 17.48 22.53
N THR A 724 38.82 18.47 22.19
CA THR A 724 38.34 19.75 21.67
C THR A 724 37.87 19.62 20.23
N ASN A 725 36.63 20.03 19.95
CA ASN A 725 36.07 20.08 18.60
C ASN A 725 36.67 21.24 17.78
N MET A 726 37.07 20.95 16.54
CA MET A 726 37.80 21.84 15.65
C MET A 726 37.35 21.65 14.21
N PHE A 727 37.43 22.70 13.40
CA PHE A 727 37.29 22.58 11.95
C PHE A 727 38.48 21.83 11.35
N VAL A 728 38.25 21.23 10.19
CA VAL A 728 39.26 20.57 9.39
C VAL A 728 39.30 21.24 8.02
N SER A 729 40.49 21.71 7.62
CA SER A 729 40.78 22.10 6.26
C SER A 729 41.82 21.14 5.73
N CYS A 730 41.39 20.22 4.88
CA CYS A 730 42.26 19.20 4.32
C CYS A 730 43.25 19.82 3.35
N VAL A 731 44.44 19.25 3.28
CA VAL A 731 45.53 19.74 2.44
C VAL A 731 46.00 18.68 1.45
N THR A 732 46.39 19.12 0.26
CA THR A 732 47.09 18.29 -0.72
C THR A 732 48.17 19.11 -1.43
N ALA A 733 49.09 18.44 -2.11
CA ALA A 733 50.03 19.07 -3.02
C ALA A 733 49.47 18.98 -4.45
N PRO A 734 49.65 20.01 -5.30
CA PRO A 734 49.28 19.93 -6.70
C PRO A 734 49.91 18.69 -7.33
N VAL A 735 49.09 17.89 -8.01
CA VAL A 735 49.61 16.82 -8.86
C VAL A 735 50.28 17.50 -10.05
N ILE A 736 51.61 17.60 -10.04
CA ILE A 736 52.35 18.05 -11.22
C ILE A 736 52.11 16.97 -12.31
N PRO A 737 51.52 17.32 -13.46
CA PRO A 737 51.20 16.36 -14.50
C PRO A 737 52.43 15.64 -15.06
#